data_AF-A0A7W7J1A4-F1
#
_entry.id   AF-A0A7W7J1A4-F1
#
_cell.length_a   1.000
_cell.length_b   1.000
_cell.length_c   1.000
_cell.angle_alpha   90.00
_cell.angle_beta   90.00
_cell.angle_gamma   90.00
#
_symmetry.space_group_name_H-M   'P 1'
#
loop_
_entity.id
_entity.type
_entity.pdbx_description
1 polymer ?
#
loop_
_entity_poly.entity_id
_entity_poly.type
_entity_poly.pdbx_seq_one_letter_code
_entity_poly.pdbx_strand_id
1 'polypeptide(L)'
;MGSKIEWTSKTWNPTTGCTHYSSSKNGGNECLNCYAETETKRLQLMDNKKYNQGFDVVVEHHDELKKPYEWKKPTTVFVNSMSDLFHKDVSDTFIEKVFEVMNDNKQHIFQILTKRHDRIQKLPKNLNWSDNIWLGVSCGTQYATKRIPALVSSPAKYKFLSIEPLVQEITEIELDGIDWVIVGGESGNTSYKIEKDSNGQEKYQISDGKKKFIHQLDKAGNKIIKNKIRPLKKEWVETIRDKCIKKDVPFFFKQWGKTKNNPNPNDPSIHNKHRYHAKGGCELDGKIYWSNPTISDHSIPKINLFGTDYLIMDEINDLVTIWEIKTHLPSAEPNLLNSIKESIHKNGLHNPILYVKMQDGKKLVIDGHTRLDALLELKIKDIPTKQVDETFNSLEEIKLWIVKNQLGRRNLSITERVKLALLSKPTIEKLAKENLSKAGKISTKKSSENSLEIKPIDTNAEIARIANVSKNTVVNYSTVMRKGSEALKKDLSEGTISIGAAYNSLKNKPEITNEIRPQSLAQKVNKINEAHDIKTFGNLTEEKCKIFENEDAREANIITILNLEERQDKIFNNGKINDYSNIPVLINLEEEKHKIFENEEIGESNIITLSNLEEGKSKILKNELDIIILSKPDKIDILKKISNVKIGIYYIN
;
A
#
# COMPACT_ATOMS: atom_id res chain seq x y z
N MET A 1 3.87 14.71 27.12
CA MET A 1 2.96 14.17 26.08
C MET A 1 3.04 12.65 26.05
N GLY A 2 1.99 11.98 25.56
CA GLY A 2 2.03 10.54 25.24
C GLY A 2 2.80 10.30 23.94
N SER A 3 3.30 9.08 23.75
CA SER A 3 3.96 8.66 22.51
C SER A 3 2.96 8.55 21.36
N LYS A 4 3.41 8.81 20.11
CA LYS A 4 2.70 8.43 18.89
C LYS A 4 3.10 7.03 18.38
N ILE A 5 4.06 6.40 19.04
CA ILE A 5 4.54 5.05 18.72
C ILE A 5 3.66 4.07 19.48
N GLU A 6 3.01 3.20 18.73
CA GLU A 6 1.80 2.46 19.11
C GLU A 6 2.04 1.35 20.12
N TRP A 7 3.28 0.86 20.23
CA TRP A 7 3.69 -0.16 21.19
C TRP A 7 4.23 0.38 22.51
N THR A 8 4.25 1.69 22.71
CA THR A 8 4.80 2.31 23.93
C THR A 8 3.93 3.47 24.42
N SER A 9 3.97 3.77 25.71
CA SER A 9 3.19 4.87 26.30
C SER A 9 3.92 6.21 26.19
N LYS A 10 5.26 6.20 26.30
CA LYS A 10 6.11 7.39 26.24
C LYS A 10 7.42 7.09 25.52
N THR A 11 8.07 8.14 25.02
CA THR A 11 9.46 8.09 24.57
C THR A 11 10.35 8.85 25.54
N TRP A 12 11.56 8.34 25.73
CA TRP A 12 12.61 9.00 26.51
C TRP A 12 13.88 9.00 25.68
N ASN A 13 14.41 10.20 25.39
CA ASN A 13 15.55 10.36 24.48
C ASN A 13 16.73 10.97 25.24
N PRO A 14 17.46 10.21 26.08
CA PRO A 14 18.62 10.71 26.79
C PRO A 14 19.79 11.06 25.86
N THR A 15 19.78 10.57 24.61
CA THR A 15 20.71 11.04 23.56
C THR A 15 19.94 11.46 22.31
N THR A 16 20.55 12.31 21.48
CA THR A 16 20.08 12.65 20.14
C THR A 16 21.17 12.42 19.11
N GLY A 17 20.80 12.38 17.84
CA GLY A 17 21.72 12.13 16.74
C GLY A 17 22.02 10.66 16.54
N CYS A 18 22.38 10.31 15.30
CA CYS A 18 22.72 8.95 14.89
C CYS A 18 23.48 8.96 13.55
N THR A 19 24.08 7.83 13.20
CA THR A 19 24.62 7.56 11.87
C THR A 19 23.86 6.39 11.21
N HIS A 20 23.72 6.40 9.88
CA HIS A 20 23.01 5.33 9.15
C HIS A 20 23.78 3.99 9.20
N TYR A 21 23.57 3.22 10.27
CA TYR A 21 24.20 1.92 10.47
C TYR A 21 23.77 0.87 9.44
N SER A 22 22.46 0.78 9.19
CA SER A 22 21.85 -0.13 8.22
C SER A 22 21.63 0.55 6.88
N SER A 23 22.74 0.86 6.19
CA SER A 23 22.74 1.50 4.86
C SER A 23 22.86 0.46 3.74
N SER A 24 22.68 0.90 2.49
CA SER A 24 22.88 0.05 1.29
C SER A 24 24.30 -0.51 1.19
N LYS A 25 25.29 0.25 1.69
CA LYS A 25 26.70 -0.17 1.70
C LYS A 25 26.95 -1.41 2.56
N ASN A 26 26.09 -1.63 3.57
CA ASN A 26 26.21 -2.75 4.50
C ASN A 26 25.08 -3.78 4.30
N GLY A 27 24.39 -3.77 3.15
CA GLY A 27 23.32 -4.75 2.83
C GLY A 27 22.03 -4.62 3.66
N GLY A 28 21.94 -3.62 4.53
CA GLY A 28 20.89 -3.51 5.54
C GLY A 28 19.67 -2.70 5.10
N ASN A 29 19.86 -1.59 4.36
CA ASN A 29 18.81 -0.72 3.80
C ASN A 29 17.70 -0.20 4.75
N GLU A 30 17.67 -0.55 6.04
CA GLU A 30 16.61 -0.12 6.97
C GLU A 30 16.69 1.38 7.30
N CYS A 31 17.88 1.97 7.23
CA CYS A 31 18.10 3.38 7.55
C CYS A 31 17.89 4.33 6.35
N LEU A 32 17.52 3.81 5.18
CA LEU A 32 17.42 4.60 3.94
C LEU A 32 16.37 5.73 4.02
N ASN A 33 15.24 5.47 4.68
CA ASN A 33 14.15 6.44 4.91
C ASN A 33 13.92 6.66 6.41
N CYS A 34 15.00 6.99 7.13
CA CYS A 34 14.98 7.12 8.58
C CYS A 34 14.07 8.25 9.06
N TYR A 35 12.96 7.90 9.74
CA TYR A 35 12.04 8.88 10.34
C TYR A 35 12.74 9.83 11.32
N ALA A 36 13.67 9.32 12.14
CA ALA A 36 14.38 10.13 13.11
C ALA A 36 15.25 11.22 12.45
N GLU A 37 15.79 10.97 11.26
CA GLU A 37 16.54 11.98 10.49
C GLU A 37 15.60 13.11 10.05
N THR A 38 14.46 12.75 9.45
CA THR A 38 13.43 13.70 9.00
C THR A 38 12.90 14.55 10.15
N GLU A 39 12.58 13.91 11.27
CA GLU A 39 11.98 14.56 12.43
C GLU A 39 13.02 15.41 13.19
N THR A 40 14.30 15.00 13.25
CA THR A 40 15.38 15.84 13.82
C THR A 40 15.55 17.12 13.02
N LYS A 41 15.58 17.04 11.68
CA LYS A 41 15.64 18.22 10.81
C LYS A 41 14.45 19.15 11.06
N ARG A 42 13.25 18.59 11.19
CA ARG A 42 12.03 19.36 11.50
C ARG A 42 12.15 20.09 12.85
N LEU A 43 12.65 19.41 13.88
CA LEU A 43 12.82 19.96 15.23
C LEU A 43 13.90 21.05 15.28
N GLN A 44 15.00 20.87 14.53
CA GLN A 44 16.04 21.88 14.38
C GLN A 44 15.50 23.18 13.76
N LEU A 45 14.65 23.10 12.73
CA LEU A 45 14.00 24.29 12.16
C LEU A 45 13.01 24.98 13.11
N MET A 46 12.43 24.21 14.04
CA MET A 46 11.58 24.73 15.10
C MET A 46 12.37 25.28 16.29
N ASP A 47 13.69 25.39 16.16
CA ASP A 47 14.60 25.89 17.20
C ASP A 47 14.48 25.11 18.51
N ASN A 48 14.26 23.79 18.40
CA ASN A 48 14.27 22.93 19.55
C ASN A 48 15.73 22.70 20.00
N LYS A 49 16.12 23.41 21.06
CA LYS A 49 17.48 23.38 21.64
C LYS A 49 18.12 21.99 21.73
N LYS A 50 17.34 20.96 22.08
CA LYS A 50 17.81 19.58 22.22
C LYS A 50 18.32 18.97 20.90
N TYR A 51 17.78 19.41 19.76
CA TYR A 51 18.06 18.88 18.43
C TYR A 51 18.86 19.86 17.56
N ASN A 52 19.40 20.95 18.14
CA ASN A 52 20.09 22.00 17.39
C ASN A 52 21.38 21.54 16.69
N GLN A 53 22.02 20.48 17.18
CA GLN A 53 23.22 19.89 16.57
C GLN A 53 22.91 19.03 15.33
N GLY A 54 21.64 18.84 14.99
CA GLY A 54 21.23 18.06 13.82
C GLY A 54 21.27 16.55 14.05
N PHE A 55 21.11 15.78 12.99
CA PHE A 55 21.01 14.32 13.06
C PHE A 55 22.38 13.63 13.11
N ASP A 56 23.40 14.16 12.43
CA ASP A 56 24.68 13.48 12.25
C ASP A 56 25.64 13.64 13.45
N VAL A 57 25.27 14.48 14.42
CA VAL A 57 26.06 14.72 15.64
C VAL A 57 25.35 14.06 16.83
N VAL A 58 26.03 13.11 17.45
CA VAL A 58 25.53 12.46 18.67
C VAL A 58 25.76 13.36 19.87
N VAL A 59 24.70 13.55 20.67
CA VAL A 59 24.73 14.40 21.86
C VAL A 59 24.10 13.64 23.03
N GLU A 60 24.80 13.65 24.15
CA GLU A 60 24.34 13.16 25.45
C GLU A 60 23.64 14.28 26.22
N HIS A 61 22.41 14.03 26.70
CA HIS A 61 21.60 15.01 27.43
C HIS A 61 21.46 14.60 28.89
N HIS A 62 22.41 15.04 29.74
CA HIS A 62 22.43 14.69 31.16
C HIS A 62 21.21 15.21 31.93
N ASP A 63 20.61 16.32 31.51
CA ASP A 63 19.39 16.88 32.08
C ASP A 63 18.17 15.95 31.87
N GLU A 64 18.16 15.16 30.79
CA GLU A 64 17.08 14.20 30.52
C GLU A 64 17.06 13.00 31.48
N LEU A 65 18.15 12.75 32.20
CA LEU A 65 18.24 11.66 33.18
C LEU A 65 17.25 11.82 34.34
N LYS A 66 16.79 13.04 34.62
CA LYS A 66 15.82 13.31 35.69
C LYS A 66 14.38 12.96 35.31
N LYS A 67 14.06 12.88 34.02
CA LYS A 67 12.66 12.77 33.57
C LYS A 67 11.93 11.51 34.03
N PRO A 68 12.54 10.31 34.03
CA PRO A 68 11.82 9.11 34.48
C PRO A 68 11.33 9.19 35.93
N TYR A 69 12.07 9.86 36.81
CA TYR A 69 11.68 10.06 38.22
C TYR A 69 10.42 10.94 38.38
N GLU A 70 10.06 11.73 37.38
CA GLU A 70 8.87 12.59 37.42
C GLU A 70 7.57 11.83 37.09
N TRP A 71 7.67 10.62 36.54
CA TRP A 71 6.50 9.86 36.07
C TRP A 71 5.90 9.02 37.18
N LYS A 72 4.75 9.45 37.69
CA LYS A 72 4.06 8.77 38.80
C LYS A 72 3.33 7.47 38.42
N LYS A 73 2.88 7.35 37.17
CA LYS A 73 2.09 6.18 36.71
C LYS A 73 3.01 5.13 36.08
N PRO A 74 2.79 3.83 36.35
CA PRO A 74 3.43 2.76 35.58
C PRO A 74 3.31 3.04 34.08
N THR A 75 4.44 2.96 33.38
CA THR A 75 4.55 3.47 32.00
C THR A 75 5.50 2.56 31.23
N THR A 76 5.10 2.18 30.02
CA THR A 76 6.00 1.58 29.04
C THR A 76 6.72 2.68 28.27
N VAL A 77 8.04 2.64 28.21
CA VAL A 77 8.92 3.72 27.75
C VAL A 77 9.85 3.20 26.65
N PHE A 78 9.76 3.78 25.46
CA PHE A 78 10.75 3.54 24.42
C PHE A 78 11.96 4.47 24.62
N VAL A 79 13.11 3.86 24.91
CA VAL A 79 14.39 4.52 25.10
C VAL A 79 15.03 4.80 23.74
N ASN A 80 15.36 6.07 23.48
CA ASN A 80 16.01 6.56 22.27
C ASN A 80 15.21 6.33 20.97
N SER A 81 13.95 6.80 20.93
CA SER A 81 13.13 6.75 19.71
C SER A 81 13.65 7.57 18.52
N MET A 82 14.58 8.50 18.77
CA MET A 82 15.13 9.46 17.81
C MET A 82 16.64 9.28 17.57
N SER A 83 17.24 8.26 18.17
CA SER A 83 18.69 8.00 18.18
C SER A 83 18.94 6.51 18.47
N ASP A 84 20.14 6.11 18.86
CA ASP A 84 20.44 4.74 19.28
C ASP A 84 21.31 4.83 20.55
N LEU A 85 20.84 4.28 21.68
CA LEU A 85 21.57 4.35 22.96
C LEU A 85 22.95 3.71 22.85
N PHE A 86 23.11 2.71 21.99
CA PHE A 86 24.36 1.98 21.78
C PHE A 86 25.14 2.53 20.58
N HIS A 87 24.94 3.80 20.22
CA HIS A 87 25.80 4.48 19.26
C HIS A 87 27.26 4.48 19.76
N LYS A 88 28.20 4.29 18.83
CA LYS A 88 29.65 4.26 19.14
C LYS A 88 30.19 5.53 19.81
N ASP A 89 29.47 6.63 19.66
CA ASP A 89 29.85 7.96 20.16
C ASP A 89 29.10 8.32 21.47
N VAL A 90 28.29 7.39 22.00
CA VAL A 90 27.77 7.48 23.37
C VAL A 90 28.77 6.80 24.29
N SER A 91 29.19 7.52 25.32
CA SER A 91 30.17 7.07 26.31
C SER A 91 29.60 5.96 27.18
N ASP A 92 30.46 5.01 27.56
CA ASP A 92 30.10 3.92 28.47
C ASP A 92 29.59 4.47 29.81
N THR A 93 30.23 5.53 30.32
CA THR A 93 29.81 6.24 31.54
C THR A 93 28.41 6.84 31.45
N PHE A 94 27.98 7.28 30.27
CA PHE A 94 26.62 7.78 30.08
C PHE A 94 25.62 6.63 30.00
N ILE A 95 25.96 5.53 29.33
CA ILE A 95 25.13 4.32 29.30
C ILE A 95 24.90 3.80 30.72
N GLU A 96 25.94 3.75 31.56
CA GLU A 96 25.83 3.36 32.97
C GLU A 96 24.82 4.23 33.73
N LYS A 97 24.90 5.56 33.57
CA LYS A 97 23.94 6.51 34.16
C LYS A 97 22.51 6.29 33.66
N VAL A 98 22.33 6.00 32.37
CA VAL A 98 21.00 5.69 31.82
C VAL A 98 20.47 4.38 32.45
N PHE A 99 21.32 3.38 32.65
CA PHE A 99 20.95 2.14 33.32
C PHE A 99 20.63 2.34 34.80
N GLU A 100 21.35 3.19 35.52
CA GLU A 100 21.03 3.58 36.89
C GLU A 100 19.60 4.13 36.97
N VAL A 101 19.26 5.09 36.11
CA VAL A 101 17.90 5.66 36.05
C VAL A 101 16.83 4.61 35.78
N MET A 102 17.07 3.66 34.87
CA MET A 102 16.11 2.58 34.60
C MET A 102 15.95 1.61 35.78
N ASN A 103 17.04 1.34 36.50
CA ASN A 103 17.05 0.45 37.66
C ASN A 103 16.38 1.09 38.89
N ASP A 104 16.47 2.41 39.04
CA ASP A 104 15.83 3.15 40.12
C ASP A 104 14.32 3.33 39.91
N ASN A 105 13.85 3.17 38.67
CA ASN A 105 12.45 3.38 38.28
C ASN A 105 11.75 2.08 37.83
N LYS A 106 11.75 1.06 38.71
CA LYS A 106 11.20 -0.29 38.42
C LYS A 106 9.70 -0.34 38.12
N GLN A 107 8.96 0.71 38.45
CA GLN A 107 7.55 0.86 38.09
C GLN A 107 7.34 1.08 36.58
N HIS A 108 8.39 1.39 35.82
CA HIS A 108 8.34 1.59 34.37
C HIS A 108 9.04 0.45 33.64
N ILE A 109 8.48 0.05 32.50
CA ILE A 109 9.13 -0.87 31.57
C ILE A 109 9.87 -0.04 30.54
N PHE A 110 11.19 -0.18 30.47
CA PHE A 110 12.05 0.49 29.50
C PHE A 110 12.40 -0.47 28.36
N GLN A 111 12.06 -0.08 27.14
CA GLN A 111 12.33 -0.83 25.93
C GLN A 111 13.46 -0.15 25.17
N ILE A 112 14.62 -0.80 25.10
CA ILE A 112 15.76 -0.36 24.29
C ILE A 112 15.68 -1.08 22.94
N LEU A 113 15.77 -0.33 21.85
CA LEU A 113 15.85 -0.88 20.50
C LEU A 113 17.12 -0.39 19.82
N THR A 114 17.94 -1.30 19.31
CA THR A 114 19.20 -0.95 18.64
C THR A 114 19.35 -1.61 17.28
N LYS A 115 20.12 -1.00 16.38
CA LYS A 115 20.65 -1.67 15.18
C LYS A 115 22.09 -2.15 15.38
N ARG A 116 22.75 -1.72 16.46
CA ARG A 116 24.18 -1.85 16.75
C ARG A 116 24.48 -3.06 17.62
N HIS A 117 24.07 -4.22 17.14
CA HIS A 117 24.26 -5.52 17.78
C HIS A 117 25.73 -5.80 18.19
N ASP A 118 26.70 -5.29 17.44
CA ASP A 118 28.13 -5.39 17.74
C ASP A 118 28.55 -4.63 19.01
N ARG A 119 27.79 -3.60 19.40
CA ARG A 119 28.02 -2.85 20.63
C ARG A 119 27.48 -3.57 21.86
N ILE A 120 26.47 -4.44 21.72
CA ILE A 120 25.86 -5.20 22.83
C ILE A 120 26.94 -5.99 23.59
N GLN A 121 27.83 -6.66 22.87
CA GLN A 121 28.91 -7.47 23.46
C GLN A 121 30.04 -6.64 24.09
N LYS A 122 30.09 -5.34 23.79
CA LYS A 122 31.11 -4.39 24.28
C LYS A 122 30.54 -3.44 25.33
N LEU A 123 29.32 -3.67 25.81
CA LEU A 123 28.75 -2.87 26.88
C LEU A 123 29.50 -3.12 28.20
N PRO A 124 29.48 -2.16 29.14
CA PRO A 124 30.04 -2.36 30.47
C PRO A 124 29.48 -3.63 31.13
N LYS A 125 30.35 -4.48 31.67
CA LYS A 125 29.96 -5.79 32.23
C LYS A 125 29.18 -5.67 33.54
N ASN A 126 29.27 -4.51 34.20
CA ASN A 126 28.61 -4.15 35.44
C ASN A 126 27.18 -3.60 35.24
N LEU A 127 26.68 -3.51 34.01
CA LEU A 127 25.29 -3.08 33.78
C LEU A 127 24.30 -4.07 34.42
N ASN A 128 23.44 -3.55 35.29
CA ASN A 128 22.37 -4.33 35.91
C ASN A 128 21.13 -4.40 35.00
N TRP A 129 20.83 -5.59 34.50
CA TRP A 129 19.68 -5.89 33.64
C TRP A 129 18.49 -6.38 34.48
N SER A 130 17.78 -5.46 35.10
CA SER A 130 16.55 -5.76 35.84
C SER A 130 15.38 -6.14 34.91
N ASP A 131 14.37 -6.83 35.45
CA ASP A 131 13.20 -7.33 34.72
C ASP A 131 12.43 -6.25 33.93
N ASN A 132 12.55 -4.97 34.34
CA ASN A 132 11.91 -3.85 33.69
C ASN A 132 12.73 -3.24 32.54
N ILE A 133 13.92 -3.78 32.23
CA ILE A 133 14.79 -3.33 31.13
C ILE A 133 14.76 -4.38 30.02
N TRP A 134 14.09 -4.05 28.93
CA TRP A 134 13.89 -4.92 27.77
C TRP A 134 14.84 -4.50 26.66
N LEU A 135 15.42 -5.48 25.97
CA LEU A 135 16.31 -5.24 24.85
C LEU A 135 15.71 -5.78 23.56
N GLY A 136 15.81 -5.02 22.48
CA GLY A 136 15.45 -5.50 21.17
C GLY A 136 16.42 -5.04 20.10
N VAL A 137 16.36 -5.74 18.96
CA VAL A 137 17.10 -5.35 17.75
C VAL A 137 16.13 -5.09 16.61
N SER A 138 16.42 -4.08 15.78
CA SER A 138 15.72 -3.97 14.50
C SER A 138 16.30 -4.99 13.52
N CYS A 139 15.47 -5.67 12.74
CA CYS A 139 15.95 -6.60 11.69
C CYS A 139 14.98 -6.70 10.50
N GLY A 140 14.78 -5.59 9.80
CA GLY A 140 13.86 -5.47 8.65
C GLY A 140 14.32 -6.10 7.34
N THR A 141 15.47 -6.79 7.32
CA THR A 141 16.05 -7.49 6.15
C THR A 141 16.69 -8.82 6.55
N GLN A 142 16.85 -9.73 5.58
CA GLN A 142 17.52 -11.02 5.77
C GLN A 142 18.96 -10.84 6.25
N TYR A 143 19.67 -9.81 5.76
CA TYR A 143 21.01 -9.50 6.24
C TYR A 143 21.01 -9.07 7.72
N ALA A 144 19.99 -8.33 8.14
CA ALA A 144 19.90 -7.79 9.49
C ALA A 144 19.54 -8.85 10.54
N THR A 145 19.07 -10.04 10.17
CA THR A 145 18.79 -11.14 11.11
C THR A 145 20.04 -11.62 11.83
N LYS A 146 21.24 -11.38 11.29
CA LYS A 146 22.54 -11.62 11.98
C LYS A 146 22.69 -10.88 13.32
N ARG A 147 21.80 -9.92 13.63
CA ARG A 147 21.74 -9.19 14.91
C ARG A 147 21.17 -10.05 16.04
N ILE A 148 20.35 -11.04 15.70
CA ILE A 148 19.60 -11.87 16.66
C ILE A 148 20.52 -12.64 17.61
N PRO A 149 21.61 -13.29 17.18
CA PRO A 149 22.52 -13.99 18.10
C PRO A 149 23.13 -13.10 19.20
N ALA A 150 23.42 -11.84 18.90
CA ALA A 150 23.94 -10.89 19.90
C ALA A 150 22.85 -10.44 20.88
N LEU A 151 21.59 -10.36 20.42
CA LEU A 151 20.45 -10.13 21.31
C LEU A 151 20.25 -11.32 22.26
N VAL A 152 20.20 -12.54 21.72
CA VAL A 152 19.97 -13.76 22.51
C VAL A 152 21.06 -13.99 23.55
N SER A 153 22.31 -13.68 23.22
CA SER A 153 23.44 -13.77 24.17
C SER A 153 23.53 -12.62 25.18
N SER A 154 22.66 -11.60 25.08
CA SER A 154 22.65 -10.50 26.04
C SER A 154 22.07 -10.92 27.41
N PRO A 155 22.44 -10.23 28.51
CA PRO A 155 21.90 -10.53 29.83
C PRO A 155 20.43 -10.08 30.03
N ALA A 156 19.84 -9.37 29.05
CA ALA A 156 18.47 -8.90 29.15
C ALA A 156 17.50 -10.09 29.29
N LYS A 157 16.62 -10.04 30.29
CA LYS A 157 15.61 -11.09 30.50
C LYS A 157 14.61 -11.14 29.35
N TYR A 158 14.04 -9.98 29.00
CA TYR A 158 13.06 -9.83 27.93
C TYR A 158 13.70 -9.30 26.65
N LYS A 159 13.54 -10.05 25.55
CA LYS A 159 14.19 -9.85 24.26
C LYS A 159 13.15 -9.76 23.15
N PHE A 160 13.29 -8.79 22.26
CA PHE A 160 12.29 -8.58 21.20
C PHE A 160 12.85 -8.18 19.85
N LEU A 161 12.11 -8.48 18.80
CA LEU A 161 12.46 -8.09 17.44
C LEU A 161 11.54 -6.99 16.94
N SER A 162 12.13 -5.94 16.38
CA SER A 162 11.40 -4.92 15.62
C SER A 162 11.74 -5.07 14.14
N ILE A 163 10.85 -5.71 13.40
CA ILE A 163 10.96 -5.89 11.96
C ILE A 163 10.29 -4.68 11.29
N GLU A 164 10.86 -3.50 11.57
CA GLU A 164 10.36 -2.21 11.14
C GLU A 164 11.48 -1.27 10.65
N PRO A 165 11.38 -0.76 9.41
CA PRO A 165 10.45 -1.23 8.38
C PRO A 165 10.83 -2.64 7.89
N LEU A 166 9.85 -3.51 7.63
CA LEU A 166 10.03 -4.73 6.85
C LEU A 166 10.10 -4.36 5.37
N VAL A 167 11.29 -4.45 4.77
CA VAL A 167 11.58 -3.86 3.45
C VAL A 167 11.90 -4.89 2.37
N GLN A 168 12.00 -6.15 2.74
CA GLN A 168 12.18 -7.30 1.86
C GLN A 168 11.63 -8.55 2.56
N GLU A 169 11.53 -9.65 1.82
CA GLU A 169 11.25 -10.95 2.42
C GLU A 169 12.37 -11.41 3.36
N ILE A 170 11.98 -12.04 4.47
CA ILE A 170 12.86 -12.71 5.42
C ILE A 170 12.42 -14.17 5.49
N THR A 171 13.14 -15.03 4.78
CA THR A 171 12.86 -16.47 4.71
C THR A 171 13.48 -17.22 5.88
N GLU A 172 14.55 -16.70 6.48
CA GLU A 172 15.30 -17.30 7.57
C GLU A 172 15.38 -16.34 8.75
N ILE A 173 14.76 -16.72 9.86
CA ILE A 173 14.74 -15.94 11.09
C ILE A 173 14.68 -16.92 12.26
N GLU A 174 15.63 -16.81 13.17
CA GLU A 174 15.67 -17.59 14.40
C GLU A 174 14.88 -16.85 15.47
N LEU A 175 13.99 -17.57 16.14
CA LEU A 175 13.09 -17.02 17.16
C LEU A 175 13.33 -17.65 18.53
N ASP A 176 14.22 -18.65 18.64
CA ASP A 176 14.58 -19.24 19.92
C ASP A 176 15.21 -18.18 20.84
N GLY A 177 14.62 -18.01 22.03
CA GLY A 177 15.02 -17.00 23.00
C GLY A 177 14.48 -15.59 22.74
N ILE A 178 13.47 -15.43 21.87
CA ILE A 178 12.76 -14.17 21.60
C ILE A 178 11.38 -14.20 22.25
N ASP A 179 11.05 -13.15 23.02
CA ASP A 179 9.79 -13.06 23.78
C ASP A 179 8.64 -12.45 22.99
N TRP A 180 8.92 -11.61 21.98
CA TRP A 180 7.90 -11.10 21.07
C TRP A 180 8.49 -10.45 19.80
N VAL A 181 7.66 -10.36 18.76
CA VAL A 181 8.01 -9.80 17.46
C VAL A 181 7.00 -8.73 17.05
N ILE A 182 7.52 -7.59 16.61
CA ILE A 182 6.76 -6.50 15.99
C ILE A 182 7.10 -6.45 14.50
N VAL A 183 6.08 -6.35 13.63
CA VAL A 183 6.27 -6.20 12.18
C VAL A 183 5.53 -4.97 11.67
N GLY A 184 6.15 -4.18 10.80
CA GLY A 184 5.46 -3.04 10.19
C GLY A 184 6.13 -2.50 8.94
N GLY A 185 5.31 -1.92 8.07
CA GLY A 185 5.74 -1.25 6.86
C GLY A 185 6.32 0.15 7.12
N GLU A 186 7.02 0.67 6.11
CA GLU A 186 7.62 2.00 6.15
C GLU A 186 6.53 3.10 6.10
N SER A 187 6.51 4.00 7.09
CA SER A 187 5.46 5.03 7.25
C SER A 187 5.93 6.48 7.08
N GLY A 188 7.20 6.71 6.73
CA GLY A 188 7.77 8.05 6.61
C GLY A 188 7.06 8.93 5.56
N ASN A 189 6.77 10.19 5.90
CA ASN A 189 6.29 11.18 4.93
C ASN A 189 7.48 11.84 4.21
N THR A 190 8.06 11.18 3.21
CA THR A 190 8.90 11.89 2.23
C THR A 190 8.02 12.49 1.14
N SER A 191 7.36 13.61 1.46
CA SER A 191 6.67 14.44 0.48
C SER A 191 7.10 15.88 0.68
N TYR A 192 7.88 16.43 -0.24
CA TYR A 192 8.05 17.89 -0.31
C TYR A 192 8.00 18.35 -1.77
N LYS A 193 7.32 19.49 -1.97
CA LYS A 193 7.18 20.22 -3.25
C LYS A 193 8.38 21.15 -3.47
N ILE A 194 8.62 21.51 -4.72
CA ILE A 194 9.81 22.23 -5.20
C ILE A 194 9.37 23.58 -5.78
N GLU A 195 9.88 24.69 -5.26
CA GLU A 195 9.88 25.98 -5.94
C GLU A 195 11.29 26.59 -5.85
N LYS A 196 11.75 27.19 -6.96
CA LYS A 196 13.04 27.88 -7.07
C LYS A 196 12.79 29.39 -7.02
N ASP A 197 13.73 30.17 -6.49
CA ASP A 197 13.88 31.58 -6.92
C ASP A 197 14.97 31.72 -7.99
N SER A 198 15.05 32.91 -8.60
CA SER A 198 15.93 33.23 -9.72
C SER A 198 17.43 33.09 -9.43
N ASN A 199 17.82 32.94 -8.17
CA ASN A 199 19.22 32.95 -7.73
C ASN A 199 19.67 31.59 -7.14
N GLY A 200 18.80 30.58 -7.14
CA GLY A 200 19.15 29.23 -6.70
C GLY A 200 19.36 29.06 -5.19
N GLN A 201 18.85 29.98 -4.35
CA GLN A 201 18.93 29.86 -2.89
C GLN A 201 17.75 29.06 -2.31
N GLU A 202 18.03 28.24 -1.29
CA GLU A 202 17.01 27.48 -0.56
C GLU A 202 16.11 28.43 0.25
N LYS A 203 14.81 28.47 -0.06
CA LYS A 203 13.82 29.28 0.66
C LYS A 203 12.96 28.46 1.61
N TYR A 204 12.74 28.99 2.81
CA TYR A 204 11.73 28.53 3.75
C TYR A 204 10.41 29.25 3.47
N GLN A 205 9.30 28.52 3.39
CA GLN A 205 7.97 29.16 3.33
C GLN A 205 7.36 29.17 4.74
N ILE A 206 6.94 30.34 5.20
CA ILE A 206 6.14 30.52 6.41
C ILE A 206 4.68 30.58 5.98
N SER A 207 3.90 29.55 6.30
CA SER A 207 2.43 29.57 6.20
C SER A 207 1.86 29.30 7.60
N ASP A 208 0.97 30.15 8.10
CA ASP A 208 0.34 30.03 9.43
C ASP A 208 1.33 29.92 10.61
N GLY A 209 2.42 30.69 10.59
CA GLY A 209 3.43 30.67 11.67
C GLY A 209 4.24 29.38 11.78
N LYS A 210 4.10 28.44 10.83
CA LYS A 210 4.87 27.18 10.78
C LYS A 210 5.83 27.21 9.58
N LYS A 211 7.14 27.09 9.86
CA LYS A 211 8.19 26.94 8.83
C LYS A 211 8.05 25.58 8.13
N LYS A 212 8.03 25.54 6.79
CA LYS A 212 8.10 24.32 5.97
C LYS A 212 9.43 24.24 5.20
N PHE A 213 10.02 23.04 5.12
CA PHE A 213 11.31 22.71 4.48
C PHE A 213 11.18 22.56 2.95
N ILE A 214 12.22 22.94 2.19
CA ILE A 214 12.41 22.61 0.76
C ILE A 214 13.80 21.95 0.58
N HIS A 215 13.90 20.98 -0.33
CA HIS A 215 14.97 19.95 -0.47
C HIS A 215 16.36 20.41 -0.97
N GLN A 216 17.35 19.52 -0.77
CA GLN A 216 18.77 19.57 -1.16
C GLN A 216 19.02 19.04 -2.60
N LEU A 217 19.98 19.64 -3.32
CA LEU A 217 20.46 19.21 -4.66
C LEU A 217 21.80 18.46 -4.55
N ASP A 218 22.12 17.60 -5.52
CA ASP A 218 23.47 17.04 -5.65
C ASP A 218 24.46 18.07 -6.23
N LYS A 219 25.75 17.73 -6.26
CA LYS A 219 26.81 18.62 -6.79
C LYS A 219 26.63 18.96 -8.28
N ALA A 220 25.77 18.25 -9.01
CA ALA A 220 25.46 18.49 -10.41
C ALA A 220 24.13 19.24 -10.60
N GLY A 221 23.48 19.70 -9.51
CA GLY A 221 22.23 20.43 -9.56
C GLY A 221 21.00 19.55 -9.82
N ASN A 222 21.14 18.22 -9.76
CA ASN A 222 20.00 17.31 -9.86
C ASN A 222 19.22 17.27 -8.56
N LYS A 223 17.89 17.10 -8.69
CA LYS A 223 17.01 16.79 -7.56
C LYS A 223 17.49 15.49 -6.89
N ILE A 224 17.90 15.57 -5.62
CA ILE A 224 18.07 14.36 -4.81
C ILE A 224 16.66 13.88 -4.44
N ILE A 225 16.10 12.94 -5.21
CA ILE A 225 14.87 12.25 -4.82
C ILE A 225 15.23 11.30 -3.67
N LYS A 226 15.13 11.75 -2.41
CA LYS A 226 15.11 10.84 -1.26
C LYS A 226 13.78 10.06 -1.25
N ASN A 227 13.78 9.00 -2.07
CA ASN A 227 13.06 7.73 -2.01
C ASN A 227 11.52 7.71 -1.88
N LYS A 228 10.93 6.97 -2.83
CA LYS A 228 9.59 6.36 -2.74
C LYS A 228 9.56 5.41 -1.54
N ILE A 229 8.52 5.55 -0.70
CA ILE A 229 8.26 4.63 0.42
C ILE A 229 8.18 3.20 -0.13
N ARG A 230 8.89 2.27 0.51
CA ARG A 230 8.92 0.87 0.08
C ARG A 230 7.61 0.19 0.50
N PRO A 231 6.85 -0.38 -0.46
CA PRO A 231 5.60 -1.06 -0.13
C PRO A 231 5.89 -2.36 0.62
N LEU A 232 5.12 -2.60 1.67
CA LEU A 232 5.09 -3.88 2.37
C LEU A 232 4.26 -4.87 1.54
N LYS A 233 4.73 -6.12 1.40
CA LYS A 233 3.96 -7.20 0.78
C LYS A 233 3.31 -8.09 1.84
N LYS A 234 2.12 -8.60 1.55
CA LYS A 234 1.34 -9.44 2.47
C LYS A 234 2.05 -10.73 2.83
N GLU A 235 2.65 -11.37 1.82
CA GLU A 235 3.34 -12.65 1.93
C GLU A 235 4.53 -12.56 2.91
N TRP A 236 5.20 -11.40 2.97
CA TRP A 236 6.32 -11.19 3.89
C TRP A 236 5.87 -11.18 5.35
N VAL A 237 4.70 -10.58 5.62
CA VAL A 237 4.11 -10.52 6.96
C VAL A 237 3.61 -11.91 7.37
N GLU A 238 2.95 -12.63 6.45
CA GLU A 238 2.47 -14.01 6.65
C GLU A 238 3.63 -14.95 7.01
N THR A 239 4.74 -14.89 6.27
CA THR A 239 5.93 -15.73 6.54
C THR A 239 6.46 -15.53 7.96
N ILE A 240 6.54 -14.29 8.44
CA ILE A 240 7.01 -14.02 9.82
C ILE A 240 5.97 -14.47 10.84
N ARG A 241 4.69 -14.16 10.61
CA ARG A 241 3.58 -14.57 11.47
C ARG A 241 3.58 -16.09 11.67
N ASP A 242 3.65 -16.86 10.59
CA ASP A 242 3.55 -18.31 10.62
C ASP A 242 4.72 -18.93 11.39
N LYS A 243 5.92 -18.33 11.29
CA LYS A 243 7.08 -18.72 12.10
C LYS A 243 6.87 -18.40 13.60
N CYS A 244 6.33 -17.23 13.91
CA CYS A 244 6.01 -16.85 15.28
C CYS A 244 4.99 -17.82 15.88
N ILE A 245 3.90 -18.13 15.17
CA ILE A 245 2.88 -19.11 15.59
C ILE A 245 3.52 -20.49 15.82
N LYS A 246 4.37 -20.95 14.89
CA LYS A 246 5.03 -22.26 15.01
C LYS A 246 5.95 -22.36 16.24
N LYS A 247 6.56 -21.24 16.65
CA LYS A 247 7.49 -21.15 17.78
C LYS A 247 6.83 -20.63 19.07
N ASP A 248 5.50 -20.44 19.07
CA ASP A 248 4.73 -19.85 20.17
C ASP A 248 5.26 -18.48 20.64
N VAL A 249 5.72 -17.66 19.70
CA VAL A 249 6.20 -16.30 19.96
C VAL A 249 5.08 -15.30 19.68
N PRO A 250 4.71 -14.42 20.64
CA PRO A 250 3.75 -13.35 20.43
C PRO A 250 4.08 -12.48 19.20
N PHE A 251 3.11 -12.35 18.31
CA PHE A 251 3.23 -11.62 17.06
C PHE A 251 2.36 -10.37 17.05
N PHE A 252 2.97 -9.21 16.83
CA PHE A 252 2.31 -7.92 16.74
C PHE A 252 2.46 -7.33 15.33
N PHE A 253 1.36 -7.26 14.57
CA PHE A 253 1.39 -6.63 13.25
C PHE A 253 0.99 -5.16 13.36
N LYS A 254 1.99 -4.29 13.23
CA LYS A 254 1.86 -2.88 13.51
C LYS A 254 1.04 -2.11 12.47
N GLN A 255 1.45 -2.22 11.21
CA GLN A 255 0.91 -1.40 10.10
C GLN A 255 1.44 -1.87 8.74
N TRP A 256 0.73 -1.53 7.67
CA TRP A 256 1.18 -1.67 6.27
C TRP A 256 2.12 -0.55 5.78
N GLY A 257 2.46 0.42 6.64
CA GLY A 257 3.13 1.66 6.26
C GLY A 257 2.09 2.75 5.97
N LYS A 258 2.11 3.37 4.78
CA LYS A 258 1.03 4.29 4.39
C LYS A 258 -0.28 3.54 4.17
N THR A 259 -1.40 4.16 4.56
CA THR A 259 -2.77 3.65 4.37
C THR A 259 -3.04 3.10 2.97
N LYS A 260 -2.57 3.80 1.92
CA LYS A 260 -2.74 3.37 0.52
C LYS A 260 -2.01 2.06 0.15
N ASN A 261 -1.05 1.63 0.98
CA ASN A 261 -0.33 0.37 0.80
C ASN A 261 -1.03 -0.79 1.52
N ASN A 262 -2.11 -0.53 2.26
CA ASN A 262 -2.90 -1.60 2.87
C ASN A 262 -3.65 -2.36 1.75
N PRO A 263 -3.44 -3.68 1.58
CA PRO A 263 -4.15 -4.47 0.58
C PRO A 263 -5.65 -4.59 0.87
N ASN A 264 -6.08 -4.36 2.11
CA ASN A 264 -7.49 -4.28 2.50
C ASN A 264 -7.90 -2.80 2.70
N PRO A 265 -8.64 -2.19 1.75
CA PRO A 265 -9.12 -0.82 1.90
C PRO A 265 -10.18 -0.66 3.01
N ASN A 266 -10.75 -1.76 3.50
CA ASN A 266 -11.72 -1.81 4.60
C ASN A 266 -11.08 -2.27 5.91
N ASP A 267 -9.75 -2.26 6.04
CA ASP A 267 -9.09 -2.68 7.28
C ASP A 267 -9.55 -1.77 8.45
N PRO A 268 -10.10 -2.38 9.51
CA PRO A 268 -10.59 -1.68 10.70
C PRO A 268 -9.62 -0.68 11.26
N SER A 269 -8.37 -1.10 11.37
CA SER A 269 -7.32 -0.39 12.07
C SER A 269 -6.93 0.92 11.37
N ILE A 270 -7.32 1.10 10.10
CA ILE A 270 -7.09 2.35 9.38
C ILE A 270 -8.10 3.42 9.81
N HIS A 271 -9.30 3.04 10.24
CA HIS A 271 -10.36 3.99 10.53
C HIS A 271 -10.22 4.59 11.92
N ASN A 272 -10.29 5.92 12.03
CA ASN A 272 -10.15 6.64 13.31
C ASN A 272 -11.15 6.29 14.40
N LYS A 273 -12.32 5.79 14.03
CA LYS A 273 -13.34 5.30 14.97
C LYS A 273 -12.99 3.93 15.55
N HIS A 274 -12.02 3.22 14.97
CA HIS A 274 -11.64 1.90 15.43
C HIS A 274 -10.79 1.99 16.70
N ARG A 275 -11.14 1.18 17.72
CA ARG A 275 -10.49 1.17 19.04
C ARG A 275 -8.97 0.93 18.99
N TYR A 276 -8.47 0.34 17.90
CA TYR A 276 -7.04 0.06 17.68
C TYR A 276 -6.33 0.98 16.69
N HIS A 277 -7.01 1.99 16.11
CA HIS A 277 -6.42 2.86 15.10
C HIS A 277 -5.12 3.53 15.52
N ALA A 278 -5.01 3.90 16.81
CA ALA A 278 -3.81 4.50 17.38
C ALA A 278 -2.98 3.53 18.25
N LYS A 279 -3.40 2.26 18.36
CA LYS A 279 -2.70 1.21 19.13
C LYS A 279 -1.93 0.25 18.22
N GLY A 280 -1.90 0.53 16.91
CA GLY A 280 -1.04 -0.13 15.93
C GLY A 280 -1.37 -1.58 15.68
N GLY A 281 -2.57 -2.10 15.95
CA GLY A 281 -2.92 -3.47 15.52
C GLY A 281 -3.52 -3.43 14.13
N CYS A 282 -2.91 -4.11 13.15
CA CYS A 282 -3.39 -4.16 11.76
C CYS A 282 -4.08 -5.49 11.43
N GLU A 283 -5.03 -5.46 10.49
CA GLU A 283 -5.69 -6.69 10.02
C GLU A 283 -4.77 -7.47 9.08
N LEU A 284 -4.72 -8.78 9.29
CA LEU A 284 -4.15 -9.76 8.37
C LEU A 284 -5.07 -10.97 8.33
N ASP A 285 -5.57 -11.33 7.14
CA ASP A 285 -6.50 -12.44 6.92
C ASP A 285 -7.78 -12.38 7.78
N GLY A 286 -8.35 -11.18 7.94
CA GLY A 286 -9.58 -10.99 8.72
C GLY A 286 -9.39 -11.13 10.23
N LYS A 287 -8.14 -11.20 10.72
CA LYS A 287 -7.79 -11.18 12.13
C LYS A 287 -6.87 -9.99 12.43
N ILE A 288 -7.13 -9.29 13.52
CA ILE A 288 -6.23 -8.23 14.00
C ILE A 288 -5.15 -8.87 14.85
N TYR A 289 -3.89 -8.66 14.48
CA TYR A 289 -2.75 -9.16 15.26
C TYR A 289 -2.23 -8.06 16.18
N TRP A 290 -2.72 -8.07 17.40
CA TRP A 290 -2.40 -7.08 18.43
C TRP A 290 -1.90 -7.77 19.70
N SER A 291 -0.60 -8.11 19.71
CA SER A 291 0.05 -8.83 20.81
C SER A 291 1.15 -7.99 21.44
N ASN A 292 0.82 -6.79 21.94
CA ASN A 292 1.78 -6.02 22.73
C ASN A 292 1.77 -6.53 24.19
N PRO A 293 2.81 -7.25 24.64
CA PRO A 293 2.83 -7.88 25.97
C PRO A 293 2.87 -6.85 27.10
N THR A 294 3.19 -5.58 26.82
CA THR A 294 3.17 -4.50 27.82
C THR A 294 1.79 -3.88 28.03
N ILE A 295 0.81 -4.23 27.19
CA ILE A 295 -0.57 -3.77 27.31
C ILE A 295 -1.39 -4.89 27.95
N SER A 296 -1.46 -4.89 29.28
CA SER A 296 -2.36 -5.74 30.07
C SER A 296 -3.80 -5.19 30.07
N ASP A 297 -4.30 -4.78 28.91
CA ASP A 297 -5.62 -4.17 28.78
C ASP A 297 -6.71 -5.26 28.74
N HIS A 298 -6.98 -5.84 29.91
CA HIS A 298 -8.16 -6.70 30.15
C HIS A 298 -9.48 -5.90 30.15
N SER A 299 -9.44 -4.56 29.99
CA SER A 299 -10.66 -3.74 29.93
C SER A 299 -11.37 -3.82 28.57
N ILE A 300 -10.77 -4.49 27.59
CA ILE A 300 -11.33 -4.61 26.26
C ILE A 300 -12.39 -5.71 26.25
N PRO A 301 -13.68 -5.38 26.07
CA PRO A 301 -14.73 -6.38 26.12
C PRO A 301 -14.57 -7.36 24.98
N LYS A 302 -14.63 -8.64 25.31
CA LYS A 302 -14.54 -9.76 24.38
C LYS A 302 -15.83 -10.56 24.42
N ILE A 303 -16.07 -11.30 23.35
CA ILE A 303 -17.08 -12.35 23.28
C ILE A 303 -16.42 -13.62 22.77
N ASN A 304 -16.62 -14.74 23.47
CA ASN A 304 -16.13 -16.02 23.01
C ASN A 304 -17.15 -16.62 22.03
N LEU A 305 -16.73 -16.82 20.78
CA LEU A 305 -17.54 -17.46 19.75
C LEU A 305 -16.80 -18.70 19.27
N PHE A 306 -17.43 -19.86 19.40
CA PHE A 306 -16.87 -21.13 18.90
C PHE A 306 -15.46 -21.43 19.45
N GLY A 307 -15.20 -21.08 20.70
CA GLY A 307 -13.89 -21.29 21.35
C GLY A 307 -12.83 -20.23 21.00
N THR A 308 -13.20 -19.18 20.26
CA THR A 308 -12.29 -18.07 19.90
C THR A 308 -12.80 -16.76 20.48
N ASP A 309 -11.91 -15.99 21.10
CA ASP A 309 -12.24 -14.66 21.60
C ASP A 309 -12.25 -13.63 20.46
N TYR A 310 -13.39 -12.97 20.29
CA TYR A 310 -13.58 -11.83 19.39
C TYR A 310 -13.77 -10.55 20.18
N LEU A 311 -13.41 -9.44 19.56
CA LEU A 311 -13.43 -8.14 20.21
C LEU A 311 -14.78 -7.46 19.98
N ILE A 312 -15.43 -7.05 21.07
CA ILE A 312 -16.70 -6.30 20.99
C ILE A 312 -16.40 -4.86 20.59
N MET A 313 -17.03 -4.41 19.51
CA MET A 313 -16.96 -3.03 19.02
C MET A 313 -17.92 -2.11 19.76
N ASP A 314 -19.21 -2.38 19.62
CA ASP A 314 -20.31 -1.63 20.22
C ASP A 314 -21.11 -2.59 21.11
N GLU A 315 -21.49 -2.15 22.30
CA GLU A 315 -22.37 -2.88 23.22
C GLU A 315 -23.50 -1.95 23.67
N ILE A 316 -24.73 -2.33 23.32
CA ILE A 316 -25.94 -1.54 23.60
C ILE A 316 -26.98 -2.47 24.19
N ASN A 317 -27.26 -2.30 25.48
CA ASN A 317 -28.03 -3.26 26.27
C ASN A 317 -27.36 -4.65 26.19
N ASP A 318 -28.00 -5.62 25.53
CA ASP A 318 -27.48 -6.96 25.29
C ASP A 318 -27.01 -7.19 23.83
N LEU A 319 -27.15 -6.20 22.95
CA LEU A 319 -26.65 -6.27 21.58
C LEU A 319 -25.16 -5.98 21.55
N VAL A 320 -24.42 -6.85 20.85
CA VAL A 320 -22.99 -6.67 20.62
C VAL A 320 -22.66 -6.77 19.14
N THR A 321 -21.77 -5.90 18.69
CA THR A 321 -21.18 -5.97 17.35
C THR A 321 -19.73 -6.42 17.44
N ILE A 322 -19.29 -7.20 16.46
CA ILE A 322 -17.88 -7.51 16.23
C ILE A 322 -17.50 -7.06 14.83
N TRP A 323 -16.24 -6.70 14.63
CA TRP A 323 -15.79 -6.13 13.36
C TRP A 323 -15.91 -7.12 12.20
N GLU A 324 -15.57 -8.38 12.45
CA GLU A 324 -15.55 -9.47 11.47
C GLU A 324 -16.90 -9.66 10.78
N ILE A 325 -17.98 -9.26 11.47
CA ILE A 325 -19.35 -9.30 10.96
C ILE A 325 -19.78 -7.93 10.44
N LYS A 326 -19.47 -6.84 11.16
CA LYS A 326 -19.81 -5.46 10.78
C LYS A 326 -19.26 -5.09 9.40
N THR A 327 -18.09 -5.60 9.02
CA THR A 327 -17.41 -5.30 7.74
C THR A 327 -17.37 -6.42 6.74
N HIS A 328 -18.05 -7.52 7.05
CA HIS A 328 -18.22 -8.56 6.06
C HIS A 328 -18.95 -8.03 4.82
N LEU A 329 -19.86 -7.07 5.01
CA LEU A 329 -20.52 -6.34 3.94
C LEU A 329 -19.87 -4.96 3.73
N PRO A 330 -19.90 -4.40 2.51
CA PRO A 330 -19.41 -3.06 2.26
C PRO A 330 -20.08 -2.03 3.16
N SER A 331 -19.30 -1.10 3.69
CA SER A 331 -19.81 0.05 4.44
C SER A 331 -20.80 0.85 3.60
N ALA A 332 -21.85 1.35 4.24
CA ALA A 332 -22.80 2.22 3.58
C ALA A 332 -22.15 3.55 3.20
N GLU A 333 -22.46 4.05 2.00
CA GLU A 333 -22.09 5.39 1.58
C GLU A 333 -22.67 6.45 2.54
N PRO A 334 -21.96 7.56 2.84
CA PRO A 334 -22.42 8.58 3.79
C PRO A 334 -23.83 9.11 3.49
N ASN A 335 -24.16 9.28 2.21
CA ASN A 335 -25.48 9.74 1.77
C ASN A 335 -26.59 8.74 2.13
N LEU A 336 -26.30 7.43 2.04
CA LEU A 336 -27.24 6.38 2.41
C LEU A 336 -27.50 6.39 3.93
N LEU A 337 -26.47 6.60 4.75
CA LEU A 337 -26.62 6.71 6.19
C LEU A 337 -27.56 7.88 6.58
N ASN A 338 -27.41 9.03 5.94
CA ASN A 338 -28.28 10.18 6.18
C ASN A 338 -29.72 9.90 5.76
N SER A 339 -29.93 9.30 4.58
CA SER A 339 -31.27 8.88 4.12
C SER A 339 -31.93 7.89 5.08
N ILE A 340 -31.17 6.94 5.62
CA ILE A 340 -31.68 5.97 6.61
C ILE A 340 -32.08 6.70 7.90
N LYS A 341 -31.29 7.67 8.38
CA LYS A 341 -31.64 8.47 9.57
C LYS A 341 -32.94 9.24 9.38
N GLU A 342 -33.10 9.90 8.23
CA GLU A 342 -34.35 10.63 7.90
C GLU A 342 -35.56 9.68 7.87
N SER A 343 -35.40 8.51 7.25
CA SER A 343 -36.46 7.50 7.19
C SER A 343 -36.83 6.96 8.57
N ILE A 344 -35.84 6.66 9.42
CA ILE A 344 -36.06 6.22 10.80
C ILE A 344 -36.77 7.31 11.61
N HIS A 345 -36.35 8.57 11.47
CA HIS A 345 -36.98 9.68 12.18
C HIS A 345 -38.44 9.89 11.74
N LYS A 346 -38.76 9.66 10.46
CA LYS A 346 -40.11 9.86 9.91
C LYS A 346 -41.06 8.69 10.15
N ASN A 347 -40.57 7.46 9.96
CA ASN A 347 -41.40 6.25 9.86
C ASN A 347 -41.06 5.18 10.90
N GLY A 348 -40.02 5.39 11.71
CA GLY A 348 -39.45 4.36 12.57
C GLY A 348 -38.64 3.31 11.79
N LEU A 349 -38.11 2.32 12.51
CA LEU A 349 -37.34 1.23 11.91
C LEU A 349 -38.27 0.10 11.46
N HIS A 350 -38.53 -0.01 10.16
CA HIS A 350 -39.36 -1.11 9.61
C HIS A 350 -38.67 -2.48 9.62
N ASN A 351 -37.36 -2.53 9.32
CA ASN A 351 -36.60 -3.77 9.27
C ASN A 351 -35.74 -3.90 10.53
N PRO A 352 -36.01 -4.86 11.43
CA PRO A 352 -35.31 -4.97 12.70
C PRO A 352 -33.82 -5.29 12.51
N ILE A 353 -33.05 -5.07 13.58
CA ILE A 353 -31.67 -5.54 13.68
C ILE A 353 -31.69 -7.05 13.91
N LEU A 354 -30.99 -7.80 13.05
CA LEU A 354 -30.96 -9.26 13.16
C LEU A 354 -29.78 -9.70 14.01
N TYR A 355 -30.03 -10.64 14.91
CA TYR A 355 -29.01 -11.15 15.83
C TYR A 355 -29.07 -12.67 16.00
N VAL A 356 -27.97 -13.25 16.48
CA VAL A 356 -27.90 -14.62 16.99
C VAL A 356 -27.66 -14.55 18.50
N LYS A 357 -28.42 -15.32 19.28
CA LYS A 357 -28.26 -15.38 20.73
C LYS A 357 -27.09 -16.30 21.09
N MET A 358 -26.16 -15.79 21.89
CA MET A 358 -24.97 -16.50 22.33
C MET A 358 -25.21 -17.22 23.67
N GLN A 359 -24.33 -18.16 24.01
CA GLN A 359 -24.43 -18.96 25.23
C GLN A 359 -24.34 -18.12 26.51
N ASP A 360 -23.56 -17.03 26.47
CA ASP A 360 -23.42 -16.05 27.56
C ASP A 360 -24.62 -15.09 27.68
N GLY A 361 -25.65 -15.26 26.83
CA GLY A 361 -26.85 -14.44 26.79
C GLY A 361 -26.75 -13.19 25.90
N LYS A 362 -25.56 -12.84 25.40
CA LYS A 362 -25.38 -11.70 24.49
C LYS A 362 -26.02 -11.94 23.13
N LYS A 363 -26.43 -10.87 22.46
CA LYS A 363 -27.04 -10.87 21.13
C LYS A 363 -26.04 -10.37 20.10
N LEU A 364 -25.39 -11.29 19.39
CA LEU A 364 -24.45 -10.93 18.33
C LEU A 364 -25.21 -10.41 17.12
N VAL A 365 -25.01 -9.14 16.77
CA VAL A 365 -25.61 -8.53 15.57
C VAL A 365 -24.99 -9.14 14.32
N ILE A 366 -25.83 -9.61 13.40
CA ILE A 366 -25.42 -10.24 12.14
C ILE A 366 -25.95 -9.53 10.90
N ASP A 367 -27.05 -8.78 10.99
CA ASP A 367 -27.50 -7.86 9.93
C ASP A 367 -28.08 -6.57 10.51
N GLY A 368 -27.95 -5.49 9.74
CA GLY A 368 -28.50 -4.19 10.09
C GLY A 368 -27.51 -3.22 10.73
N HIS A 369 -26.20 -3.46 10.62
CA HIS A 369 -25.16 -2.61 11.19
C HIS A 369 -25.31 -1.12 10.83
N THR A 370 -25.58 -0.77 9.57
CA THR A 370 -25.82 0.63 9.17
C THR A 370 -27.06 1.22 9.84
N ARG A 371 -28.12 0.42 10.01
CA ARG A 371 -29.35 0.84 10.69
C ARG A 371 -29.08 1.04 12.19
N LEU A 372 -28.29 0.16 12.79
CA LEU A 372 -27.84 0.28 14.17
C LEU A 372 -27.00 1.55 14.38
N ASP A 373 -26.03 1.81 13.50
CA ASP A 373 -25.24 3.05 13.54
C ASP A 373 -26.13 4.30 13.44
N ALA A 374 -27.15 4.29 12.56
CA ALA A 374 -28.12 5.37 12.45
C ALA A 374 -28.93 5.58 13.74
N LEU A 375 -29.44 4.49 14.34
CA LEU A 375 -30.18 4.54 15.61
C LEU A 375 -29.34 5.09 16.76
N LEU A 376 -28.06 4.69 16.82
CA LEU A 376 -27.11 5.16 17.83
C LEU A 376 -26.83 6.65 17.72
N GLU A 377 -26.63 7.15 16.50
CA GLU A 377 -26.44 8.58 16.27
C GLU A 377 -27.70 9.39 16.61
N LEU A 378 -28.89 8.81 16.37
CA LEU A 378 -30.16 9.40 16.77
C LEU A 378 -30.46 9.24 18.28
N LYS A 379 -29.59 8.57 19.03
CA LYS A 379 -29.74 8.28 20.48
C LYS A 379 -31.03 7.53 20.82
N ILE A 380 -31.55 6.72 19.89
CA ILE A 380 -32.73 5.88 20.10
C ILE A 380 -32.30 4.65 20.90
N LYS A 381 -32.89 4.46 22.09
CA LYS A 381 -32.53 3.36 23.01
C LYS A 381 -33.35 2.08 22.81
N ASP A 382 -34.59 2.23 22.33
CA ASP A 382 -35.45 1.10 22.02
C ASP A 382 -35.17 0.64 20.59
N ILE A 383 -34.42 -0.45 20.47
CA ILE A 383 -33.91 -0.96 19.20
C ILE A 383 -34.76 -2.18 18.81
N PRO A 384 -35.58 -2.10 17.74
CA PRO A 384 -36.31 -3.26 17.26
C PRO A 384 -35.35 -4.34 16.78
N THR A 385 -35.46 -5.53 17.37
CA THR A 385 -34.57 -6.66 17.10
C THR A 385 -35.36 -7.91 16.73
N LYS A 386 -34.73 -8.80 15.95
CA LYS A 386 -35.27 -10.11 15.60
C LYS A 386 -34.16 -11.16 15.68
N GLN A 387 -34.42 -12.25 16.40
CA GLN A 387 -33.51 -13.38 16.44
C GLN A 387 -33.56 -14.14 15.11
N VAL A 388 -32.41 -14.63 14.66
CA VAL A 388 -32.32 -15.59 13.57
C VAL A 388 -32.42 -17.01 14.15
N ASP A 389 -33.42 -17.75 13.69
CA ASP A 389 -33.73 -19.12 14.12
C ASP A 389 -32.87 -20.15 13.36
N GLU A 390 -31.56 -19.93 13.34
CA GLU A 390 -30.58 -20.87 12.78
C GLU A 390 -29.46 -21.15 13.79
N THR A 391 -28.95 -22.38 13.76
CA THR A 391 -27.80 -22.78 14.59
C THR A 391 -26.55 -22.71 13.74
N PHE A 392 -25.55 -21.97 14.22
CA PHE A 392 -24.25 -21.84 13.58
C PHE A 392 -23.19 -22.55 14.43
N ASN A 393 -22.20 -23.16 13.78
CA ASN A 393 -21.07 -23.84 14.42
C ASN A 393 -19.75 -23.10 14.22
N SER A 394 -19.74 -22.04 13.41
CA SER A 394 -18.57 -21.22 13.14
C SER A 394 -18.96 -19.80 12.73
N LEU A 395 -17.99 -18.88 12.84
CA LEU A 395 -18.16 -17.51 12.36
C LEU A 395 -18.31 -17.47 10.83
N GLU A 396 -17.65 -18.40 10.15
CA GLU A 396 -17.73 -18.60 8.71
C GLU A 396 -19.15 -18.94 8.24
N GLU A 397 -19.87 -19.80 8.96
CA GLU A 397 -21.27 -20.10 8.65
C GLU A 397 -22.17 -18.87 8.81
N ILE A 398 -21.95 -18.05 9.84
CA ILE A 398 -22.64 -16.78 10.01
C ILE A 398 -22.37 -15.86 8.81
N LYS A 399 -21.10 -15.71 8.39
CA LYS A 399 -20.72 -14.89 7.23
C LYS A 399 -21.41 -15.37 5.94
N LEU A 400 -21.41 -16.68 5.70
CA LEU A 400 -22.12 -17.28 4.56
C LEU A 400 -23.63 -17.01 4.62
N TRP A 401 -24.23 -17.09 5.80
CA TRP A 401 -25.63 -16.76 6.01
C TRP A 401 -25.93 -15.30 5.69
N ILE A 402 -25.10 -14.37 6.16
CA ILE A 402 -25.24 -12.93 5.89
C ILE A 402 -25.28 -12.68 4.39
N VAL A 403 -24.35 -13.28 3.63
CA VAL A 403 -24.29 -13.14 2.16
C VAL A 403 -25.56 -13.67 1.51
N LYS A 404 -26.02 -14.87 1.89
CA LYS A 404 -27.26 -15.47 1.36
C LYS A 404 -28.48 -14.59 1.66
N ASN A 405 -28.57 -14.07 2.88
CA ASN A 405 -29.65 -13.15 3.29
C ASN A 405 -29.63 -11.86 2.45
N GLN A 406 -28.46 -11.28 2.19
CA GLN A 406 -28.35 -10.11 1.30
C GLN A 406 -28.74 -10.41 -0.15
N LEU A 407 -28.41 -11.60 -0.66
CA LEU A 407 -28.74 -12.02 -2.02
C LEU A 407 -30.25 -12.24 -2.25
N GLY A 408 -31.03 -12.36 -1.17
CA GLY A 408 -32.49 -12.39 -1.18
C GLY A 408 -33.16 -11.03 -1.50
N ARG A 409 -32.39 -9.93 -1.58
CA ARG A 409 -32.91 -8.62 -1.98
C ARG A 409 -33.46 -8.67 -3.42
N ARG A 410 -34.68 -8.15 -3.63
CA ARG A 410 -35.47 -8.32 -4.87
C ARG A 410 -34.83 -7.69 -6.13
N ASN A 411 -34.03 -6.63 -5.96
CA ASN A 411 -33.57 -5.78 -7.07
C ASN A 411 -32.04 -5.75 -7.24
N LEU A 412 -31.33 -6.86 -6.99
CA LEU A 412 -29.88 -6.92 -7.24
C LEU A 412 -29.56 -7.27 -8.70
N SER A 413 -28.71 -6.46 -9.33
CA SER A 413 -28.11 -6.76 -10.63
C SER A 413 -27.23 -8.01 -10.57
N ILE A 414 -26.97 -8.63 -11.72
CA ILE A 414 -26.08 -9.80 -11.82
C ILE A 414 -24.68 -9.47 -11.28
N THR A 415 -24.17 -8.27 -11.58
CA THR A 415 -22.86 -7.80 -11.09
C THR A 415 -22.83 -7.70 -9.57
N GLU A 416 -23.86 -7.10 -8.97
CA GLU A 416 -23.95 -7.00 -7.50
C GLU A 416 -24.08 -8.37 -6.84
N ARG A 417 -24.85 -9.29 -7.43
CA ARG A 417 -24.96 -10.67 -6.95
C ARG A 417 -23.60 -11.37 -6.93
N VAL A 418 -22.84 -11.27 -8.02
CA VAL A 418 -21.49 -11.86 -8.10
C VAL A 418 -20.55 -11.20 -7.10
N LYS A 419 -20.58 -9.87 -6.99
CA LYS A 419 -19.76 -9.11 -6.03
C LYS A 419 -20.03 -9.51 -4.58
N LEU A 420 -21.31 -9.66 -4.20
CA LEU A 420 -21.70 -10.12 -2.87
C LEU A 420 -21.30 -11.58 -2.63
N ALA A 421 -21.53 -12.48 -3.58
CA ALA A 421 -21.16 -13.89 -3.43
C ALA A 421 -19.65 -14.10 -3.31
N LEU A 422 -18.83 -13.25 -3.96
CA LEU A 422 -17.38 -13.29 -3.86
C LEU A 422 -16.85 -13.03 -2.44
N LEU A 423 -17.63 -12.39 -1.56
CA LEU A 423 -17.27 -12.23 -0.14
C LEU A 423 -17.16 -13.59 0.57
N SER A 424 -17.83 -14.63 0.05
CA SER A 424 -17.74 -16.00 0.57
C SER A 424 -16.50 -16.75 0.10
N LYS A 425 -15.74 -16.21 -0.86
CA LYS A 425 -14.61 -16.92 -1.49
C LYS A 425 -13.54 -17.39 -0.48
N PRO A 426 -13.04 -16.55 0.46
CA PRO A 426 -12.03 -17.00 1.43
C PRO A 426 -12.53 -18.16 2.30
N THR A 427 -13.80 -18.11 2.70
CA THR A 427 -14.45 -19.17 3.47
C THR A 427 -14.52 -20.47 2.67
N ILE A 428 -14.95 -20.40 1.40
CA ILE A 428 -15.06 -21.58 0.52
C ILE A 428 -13.67 -22.18 0.26
N GLU A 429 -12.65 -21.36 0.04
CA GLU A 429 -11.27 -21.81 -0.18
C GLU A 429 -10.68 -22.49 1.07
N LYS A 430 -10.97 -21.95 2.26
CA LYS A 430 -10.60 -22.58 3.55
C LYS A 430 -11.23 -23.96 3.68
N LEU A 431 -12.55 -24.07 3.45
CA LEU A 431 -13.28 -25.35 3.48
C LEU A 431 -12.74 -26.34 2.45
N ALA A 432 -12.42 -25.87 1.23
CA ALA A 432 -11.82 -26.70 0.19
C ALA A 432 -10.46 -27.28 0.64
N LYS A 433 -9.61 -26.46 1.26
CA LYS A 433 -8.30 -26.87 1.80
C LYS A 433 -8.43 -27.86 2.96
N GLU A 434 -9.41 -27.67 3.83
CA GLU A 434 -9.71 -28.60 4.93
C GLU A 434 -10.19 -29.97 4.41
N ASN A 435 -11.06 -29.98 3.40
CA ASN A 435 -11.52 -31.22 2.76
C ASN A 435 -10.38 -31.99 2.09
N LEU A 436 -9.48 -31.29 1.39
CA LEU A 436 -8.27 -31.89 0.83
C LEU A 436 -7.36 -32.49 1.92
N SER A 437 -7.21 -31.78 3.04
CA SER A 437 -6.40 -32.25 4.18
C SER A 437 -7.00 -33.49 4.86
N LYS A 438 -8.34 -33.57 4.96
CA LYS A 438 -9.06 -34.73 5.50
C LYS A 438 -8.97 -35.93 4.55
N ALA A 439 -9.12 -35.71 3.24
CA ALA A 439 -8.96 -36.76 2.23
C ALA A 439 -7.55 -37.39 2.24
N GLY A 440 -6.49 -36.57 2.40
CA GLY A 440 -5.11 -37.06 2.54
C GLY A 440 -4.83 -37.84 3.84
N LYS A 441 -5.59 -37.58 4.92
CA LYS A 441 -5.49 -38.35 6.18
C LYS A 441 -6.30 -39.66 6.15
N ILE A 442 -7.35 -39.73 5.34
CA ILE A 442 -8.18 -40.94 5.20
C ILE A 442 -7.48 -41.99 4.32
N SER A 443 -6.72 -41.58 3.30
CA SER A 443 -5.97 -42.52 2.45
C SER A 443 -4.86 -43.28 3.20
N THR A 444 -4.46 -42.83 4.40
CA THR A 444 -3.41 -43.46 5.23
C THR A 444 -3.94 -44.38 6.33
N LYS A 445 -5.25 -44.49 6.53
CA LYS A 445 -5.88 -45.46 7.45
C LYS A 445 -6.82 -46.38 6.68
N LYS A 446 -6.37 -47.60 6.37
CA LYS A 446 -7.27 -48.69 5.97
C LYS A 446 -8.10 -49.15 7.17
N SER A 447 -9.40 -49.28 6.92
CA SER A 447 -10.42 -50.13 7.57
C SER A 447 -11.52 -49.47 8.41
N SER A 448 -12.73 -49.99 8.12
CA SER A 448 -14.05 -49.98 8.77
C SER A 448 -14.92 -48.71 8.78
N GLU A 449 -15.94 -48.79 7.91
CA GLU A 449 -17.36 -48.42 8.04
C GLU A 449 -17.79 -46.95 8.21
N ASN A 450 -18.66 -46.53 7.28
CA ASN A 450 -19.26 -45.20 7.07
C ASN A 450 -18.29 -44.05 6.69
N SER A 451 -17.51 -44.24 5.63
CA SER A 451 -16.79 -43.14 4.99
C SER A 451 -17.76 -42.17 4.30
N LEU A 452 -18.09 -41.06 4.94
CA LEU A 452 -18.69 -39.88 4.31
C LEU A 452 -17.82 -39.48 3.10
N GLU A 453 -18.39 -39.57 1.90
CA GLU A 453 -17.71 -39.25 0.63
C GLU A 453 -17.30 -37.76 0.62
N ILE A 454 -16.00 -37.47 0.75
CA ILE A 454 -15.49 -36.09 0.75
C ILE A 454 -15.46 -35.58 -0.70
N LYS A 455 -16.44 -34.74 -1.07
CA LYS A 455 -16.53 -34.17 -2.42
C LYS A 455 -15.54 -33.00 -2.62
N PRO A 456 -14.80 -32.96 -3.74
CA PRO A 456 -14.00 -31.79 -4.11
C PRO A 456 -14.86 -30.53 -4.24
N ILE A 457 -14.38 -29.41 -3.69
CA ILE A 457 -15.08 -28.12 -3.75
C ILE A 457 -14.49 -27.32 -4.91
N ASP A 458 -15.33 -26.98 -5.89
CA ASP A 458 -15.02 -25.99 -6.92
C ASP A 458 -15.48 -24.61 -6.44
N THR A 459 -14.52 -23.77 -6.05
CA THR A 459 -14.77 -22.44 -5.49
C THR A 459 -15.63 -21.56 -6.42
N ASN A 460 -15.36 -21.57 -7.72
CA ASN A 460 -16.11 -20.73 -8.66
C ASN A 460 -17.53 -21.27 -8.89
N ALA A 461 -17.70 -22.58 -8.91
CA ALA A 461 -19.02 -23.19 -8.99
C ALA A 461 -19.86 -22.88 -7.74
N GLU A 462 -19.26 -22.91 -6.55
CA GLU A 462 -19.95 -22.63 -5.30
C GLU A 462 -20.34 -21.14 -5.19
N ILE A 463 -19.45 -20.22 -5.58
CA ILE A 463 -19.78 -18.79 -5.68
C ILE A 463 -20.93 -18.57 -6.68
N ALA A 464 -20.90 -19.24 -7.83
CA ALA A 464 -21.94 -19.13 -8.85
C ALA A 464 -23.29 -19.64 -8.32
N ARG A 465 -23.28 -20.75 -7.58
CA ARG A 465 -24.46 -21.31 -6.92
C ARG A 465 -25.04 -20.34 -5.89
N ILE A 466 -24.19 -19.72 -5.06
CA ILE A 466 -24.60 -18.71 -4.08
C ILE A 466 -25.22 -17.49 -4.78
N ALA A 467 -24.56 -16.97 -5.82
CA ALA A 467 -25.03 -15.82 -6.59
C ALA A 467 -26.26 -16.11 -7.47
N ASN A 468 -26.63 -17.39 -7.65
CA ASN A 468 -27.63 -17.86 -8.61
C ASN A 468 -27.31 -17.41 -10.06
N VAL A 469 -26.08 -17.65 -10.50
CA VAL A 469 -25.59 -17.33 -11.85
C VAL A 469 -24.80 -18.51 -12.44
N SER A 470 -24.43 -18.42 -13.72
CA SER A 470 -23.56 -19.43 -14.32
C SER A 470 -22.12 -19.34 -13.78
N LYS A 471 -21.41 -20.47 -13.71
CA LYS A 471 -19.97 -20.49 -13.38
C LYS A 471 -19.15 -19.59 -14.31
N ASN A 472 -19.49 -19.56 -15.60
CA ASN A 472 -18.83 -18.68 -16.58
C ASN A 472 -19.02 -17.20 -16.23
N THR A 473 -20.17 -16.80 -15.71
CA THR A 473 -20.41 -15.41 -15.28
C THR A 473 -19.42 -14.99 -14.18
N VAL A 474 -19.18 -15.87 -13.19
CA VAL A 474 -18.21 -15.62 -12.10
C VAL A 474 -16.77 -15.57 -12.63
N VAL A 475 -16.41 -16.49 -13.54
CA VAL A 475 -15.08 -16.53 -14.17
C VAL A 475 -14.83 -15.29 -15.03
N ASN A 476 -15.83 -14.87 -15.82
CA ASN A 476 -15.75 -13.68 -16.66
C ASN A 476 -15.58 -12.43 -15.81
N TYR A 477 -16.41 -12.27 -14.77
CA TYR A 477 -16.28 -11.16 -13.83
C TYR A 477 -14.88 -11.12 -13.18
N SER A 478 -14.42 -12.25 -12.65
CA SER A 478 -13.09 -12.35 -12.01
C SER A 478 -11.96 -12.05 -13.00
N THR A 479 -12.12 -12.42 -14.27
CA THR A 479 -11.15 -12.12 -15.32
C THR A 479 -11.12 -10.63 -15.64
N VAL A 480 -12.28 -9.97 -15.72
CA VAL A 480 -12.36 -8.52 -15.93
C VAL A 480 -11.74 -7.77 -14.76
N MET A 481 -12.05 -8.14 -13.52
CA MET A 481 -11.46 -7.49 -12.35
C MET A 481 -9.93 -7.66 -12.26
N ARG A 482 -9.39 -8.76 -12.81
CA ARG A 482 -7.95 -9.05 -12.81
C ARG A 482 -7.19 -8.41 -13.97
N LYS A 483 -7.76 -8.42 -15.19
CA LYS A 483 -7.07 -8.03 -16.43
C LYS A 483 -7.57 -6.71 -17.04
N GLY A 484 -8.73 -6.22 -16.63
CA GLY A 484 -9.34 -5.01 -17.17
C GLY A 484 -8.59 -3.74 -16.79
N SER A 485 -8.78 -2.68 -17.59
CA SER A 485 -8.35 -1.33 -17.22
C SER A 485 -9.18 -0.79 -16.06
N GLU A 486 -8.67 0.22 -15.34
CA GLU A 486 -9.41 0.83 -14.23
C GLU A 486 -10.75 1.45 -14.69
N ALA A 487 -10.80 2.03 -15.89
CA ALA A 487 -12.03 2.51 -16.50
C ALA A 487 -13.05 1.36 -16.70
N LEU A 488 -12.62 0.24 -17.29
CA LEU A 488 -13.50 -0.90 -17.54
C LEU A 488 -14.03 -1.54 -16.23
N LYS A 489 -13.20 -1.59 -15.18
CA LYS A 489 -13.63 -2.07 -13.86
C LYS A 489 -14.66 -1.13 -13.24
N LYS A 490 -14.46 0.18 -13.38
CA LYS A 490 -15.39 1.21 -12.89
C LYS A 490 -16.73 1.09 -13.59
N ASP A 491 -16.74 1.05 -14.92
CA ASP A 491 -17.96 0.91 -15.73
C ASP A 491 -18.75 -0.35 -15.35
N LEU A 492 -18.04 -1.48 -15.19
CA LEU A 492 -18.66 -2.72 -14.75
C LEU A 492 -19.27 -2.59 -13.34
N SER A 493 -18.57 -1.91 -12.43
CA SER A 493 -19.03 -1.72 -11.05
C SER A 493 -20.24 -0.78 -10.91
N GLU A 494 -20.34 0.21 -11.80
CA GLU A 494 -21.47 1.15 -11.90
C GLU A 494 -22.64 0.54 -12.68
N GLY A 495 -22.44 -0.63 -13.31
CA GLY A 495 -23.46 -1.33 -14.08
C GLY A 495 -23.71 -0.71 -15.46
N THR A 496 -22.82 0.19 -15.93
CA THR A 496 -22.92 0.80 -17.26
C THR A 496 -22.59 -0.19 -18.38
N ILE A 497 -21.84 -1.25 -18.07
CA ILE A 497 -21.54 -2.37 -18.97
C ILE A 497 -21.85 -3.71 -18.29
N SER A 498 -22.34 -4.68 -19.08
CA SER A 498 -22.56 -6.05 -18.58
C SER A 498 -21.26 -6.82 -18.41
N ILE A 499 -21.24 -7.83 -17.54
CA ILE A 499 -20.09 -8.72 -17.34
C ILE A 499 -19.63 -9.37 -18.66
N GLY A 500 -20.60 -9.80 -19.48
CA GLY A 500 -20.31 -10.44 -20.77
C GLY A 500 -19.67 -9.46 -21.76
N ALA A 501 -20.22 -8.26 -21.89
CA ALA A 501 -19.66 -7.23 -22.75
C ALA A 501 -18.25 -6.83 -22.31
N ALA A 502 -18.06 -6.55 -21.01
CA ALA A 502 -16.75 -6.21 -20.46
C ALA A 502 -15.70 -7.32 -20.69
N TYR A 503 -16.10 -8.58 -20.56
CA TYR A 503 -15.22 -9.72 -20.84
C TYR A 503 -14.90 -9.87 -22.33
N ASN A 504 -15.88 -9.66 -23.21
CA ASN A 504 -15.68 -9.69 -24.65
C ASN A 504 -14.73 -8.56 -25.11
N SER A 505 -14.81 -7.37 -24.51
CA SER A 505 -13.83 -6.29 -24.76
C SER A 505 -12.39 -6.68 -24.40
N LEU A 506 -12.19 -7.65 -23.49
CA LEU A 506 -10.86 -8.20 -23.20
C LEU A 506 -10.44 -9.31 -24.16
N LYS A 507 -11.39 -10.13 -24.64
CA LYS A 507 -11.14 -11.19 -25.63
C LYS A 507 -10.89 -10.66 -27.02
N ASN A 508 -11.57 -9.58 -27.39
CA ASN A 508 -11.53 -8.99 -28.72
C ASN A 508 -10.43 -7.92 -28.85
N LYS A 509 -9.54 -7.80 -27.85
CA LYS A 509 -8.22 -7.19 -28.12
C LYS A 509 -7.53 -8.10 -29.13
N PRO A 510 -7.17 -7.62 -30.33
CA PRO A 510 -6.52 -8.47 -31.32
C PRO A 510 -5.27 -9.10 -30.70
N GLU A 511 -5.23 -10.44 -30.68
CA GLU A 511 -3.99 -11.16 -30.43
C GLU A 511 -3.04 -10.81 -31.58
N ILE A 512 -1.91 -10.18 -31.26
CA ILE A 512 -0.76 -10.19 -32.17
C ILE A 512 -0.24 -11.63 -32.14
N THR A 513 -0.81 -12.50 -32.98
CA THR A 513 -0.34 -13.86 -33.18
C THR A 513 0.81 -13.85 -34.17
N ASN A 514 1.97 -14.32 -33.70
CA ASN A 514 3.20 -14.55 -34.47
C ASN A 514 3.04 -15.70 -35.48
N GLU A 515 2.16 -15.59 -36.48
CA GLU A 515 2.06 -16.60 -37.54
C GLU A 515 1.31 -16.08 -38.80
N ILE A 516 1.92 -15.17 -39.55
CA ILE A 516 1.63 -15.01 -40.99
C ILE A 516 2.95 -14.95 -41.76
N ARG A 517 3.34 -16.09 -42.34
CA ARG A 517 4.34 -16.17 -43.41
C ARG A 517 3.84 -15.36 -44.63
N PRO A 518 4.59 -14.37 -45.14
CA PRO A 518 4.18 -13.60 -46.31
C PRO A 518 4.58 -14.34 -47.60
N GLN A 519 3.84 -15.38 -47.99
CA GLN A 519 4.02 -16.01 -49.31
C GLN A 519 3.03 -15.52 -50.37
N SER A 520 2.03 -14.71 -50.03
CA SER A 520 1.02 -14.22 -51.00
C SER A 520 1.10 -12.72 -51.33
N LEU A 521 1.93 -11.93 -50.64
CA LEU A 521 2.15 -10.50 -50.99
C LEU A 521 3.29 -10.30 -52.00
N ALA A 522 4.33 -11.16 -51.98
CA ALA A 522 5.45 -11.09 -52.91
C ALA A 522 5.02 -11.31 -54.38
N GLN A 523 3.93 -12.06 -54.61
CA GLN A 523 3.39 -12.29 -55.96
C GLN A 523 2.50 -11.15 -56.48
N LYS A 524 2.02 -10.25 -55.61
CA LYS A 524 1.26 -9.05 -56.03
C LYS A 524 2.14 -7.83 -56.23
N VAL A 525 3.26 -7.73 -55.53
CA VAL A 525 4.22 -6.62 -55.69
C VAL A 525 5.01 -6.73 -57.02
N ASN A 526 5.29 -7.95 -57.50
CA ASN A 526 6.00 -8.14 -58.77
C ASN A 526 5.19 -7.86 -60.04
N LYS A 527 3.86 -7.65 -59.96
CA LYS A 527 3.04 -7.26 -61.12
C LYS A 527 2.87 -5.74 -61.28
N ILE A 528 3.28 -4.95 -60.30
CA ILE A 528 3.14 -3.48 -60.34
C ILE A 528 4.44 -2.80 -60.81
N ASN A 529 5.58 -3.52 -60.80
CA ASN A 529 6.88 -2.98 -61.23
C ASN A 529 7.22 -3.18 -62.72
N GLU A 530 6.34 -3.80 -63.53
CA GLU A 530 6.58 -4.04 -64.97
C GLU A 530 5.83 -3.11 -65.92
N ALA A 531 5.08 -2.11 -65.41
CA ALA A 531 4.51 -1.07 -66.24
C ALA A 531 5.15 0.28 -65.91
N HIS A 532 6.35 0.50 -66.46
CA HIS A 532 6.82 1.85 -66.73
C HIS A 532 5.82 2.52 -67.68
N ASP A 533 5.17 3.62 -67.26
CA ASP A 533 5.37 4.83 -68.03
C ASP A 533 5.05 6.12 -67.26
N ILE A 534 5.78 7.12 -67.72
CA ILE A 534 5.95 8.46 -67.22
C ILE A 534 4.68 9.29 -67.42
N LYS A 535 4.47 10.24 -66.49
CA LYS A 535 3.61 11.43 -66.58
C LYS A 535 2.10 11.21 -66.52
N THR A 536 1.48 12.23 -65.92
CA THR A 536 0.04 12.55 -65.90
C THR A 536 -0.76 11.81 -64.82
N PHE A 537 -0.96 12.47 -63.67
CA PHE A 537 -2.29 12.79 -63.16
C PHE A 537 -2.14 13.79 -62.01
N GLY A 538 -2.11 15.07 -62.41
CA GLY A 538 -2.69 16.11 -61.57
C GLY A 538 -4.21 15.90 -61.48
N ASN A 539 -4.81 16.49 -60.46
CA ASN A 539 -6.24 16.59 -60.21
C ASN A 539 -6.97 15.28 -59.92
N LEU A 540 -6.97 14.90 -58.65
CA LEU A 540 -8.15 14.32 -58.03
C LEU A 540 -8.57 15.22 -56.86
N THR A 541 -9.59 16.02 -57.14
CA THR A 541 -10.26 16.98 -56.27
C THR A 541 -11.12 16.31 -55.19
N GLU A 542 -11.28 17.04 -54.09
CA GLU A 542 -12.12 16.98 -52.87
C GLU A 542 -13.31 15.99 -52.66
N GLU A 543 -13.68 15.09 -53.57
CA GLU A 543 -14.97 14.39 -53.48
C GLU A 543 -14.95 12.94 -52.96
N LYS A 544 -13.86 12.47 -52.35
CA LYS A 544 -13.82 11.12 -51.73
C LYS A 544 -13.34 11.03 -50.28
N CYS A 545 -13.15 12.15 -49.57
CA CYS A 545 -12.80 12.15 -48.14
C CYS A 545 -14.01 12.04 -47.18
N LYS A 546 -15.11 11.39 -47.60
CA LYS A 546 -16.35 11.32 -46.80
C LYS A 546 -16.66 9.96 -46.19
N ILE A 547 -15.69 9.07 -46.04
CA ILE A 547 -15.91 7.79 -45.35
C ILE A 547 -14.74 7.55 -44.38
N PHE A 548 -15.10 7.09 -43.18
CA PHE A 548 -14.28 6.80 -42.00
C PHE A 548 -14.21 7.89 -40.92
N GLU A 549 -15.38 8.31 -40.43
CA GLU A 549 -15.54 8.56 -38.99
C GLU A 549 -15.69 7.19 -38.30
N ASN A 550 -14.60 6.67 -37.72
CA ASN A 550 -14.66 5.66 -36.66
C ASN A 550 -13.33 5.59 -35.90
N GLU A 551 -13.42 5.43 -34.58
CA GLU A 551 -12.31 5.47 -33.61
C GLU A 551 -11.24 4.38 -33.79
N ASP A 552 -11.45 3.42 -34.70
CA ASP A 552 -10.58 2.26 -34.93
C ASP A 552 -9.27 2.59 -35.69
N ALA A 553 -9.14 3.78 -36.30
CA ALA A 553 -7.92 4.16 -37.02
C ALA A 553 -6.73 4.55 -36.11
N ARG A 554 -6.97 4.77 -34.80
CA ARG A 554 -5.89 5.12 -33.86
C ARG A 554 -5.08 3.91 -33.39
N GLU A 555 -5.65 2.71 -33.34
CA GLU A 555 -4.93 1.50 -32.92
C GLU A 555 -4.02 0.92 -34.02
N ALA A 556 -4.39 1.07 -35.30
CA ALA A 556 -3.59 0.54 -36.40
C ALA A 556 -2.21 1.21 -36.55
N ASN A 557 -2.07 2.49 -36.18
CA ASN A 557 -0.80 3.20 -36.26
C ASN A 557 0.17 2.87 -35.11
N ILE A 558 -0.30 2.30 -34.00
CA ILE A 558 0.55 1.96 -32.84
C ILE A 558 1.23 0.60 -33.03
N ILE A 559 0.63 -0.33 -33.79
CA ILE A 559 1.18 -1.68 -33.99
C ILE A 559 2.43 -1.67 -34.91
N THR A 560 2.64 -0.63 -35.71
CA THR A 560 3.77 -0.57 -36.66
C THR A 560 5.11 -0.15 -36.02
N ILE A 561 5.13 0.30 -34.75
CA ILE A 561 6.36 0.80 -34.11
C ILE A 561 7.16 -0.29 -33.36
N LEU A 562 6.58 -1.47 -33.09
CA LEU A 562 7.23 -2.50 -32.28
C LEU A 562 8.07 -3.54 -33.05
N ASN A 563 8.34 -3.34 -34.34
CA ASN A 563 9.16 -4.27 -35.14
C ASN A 563 10.36 -3.61 -35.84
N LEU A 564 10.80 -2.43 -35.41
CA LEU A 564 11.98 -1.75 -35.97
C LEU A 564 13.30 -2.08 -35.27
N GLU A 565 13.29 -2.67 -34.07
CA GLU A 565 14.53 -3.04 -33.37
C GLU A 565 15.28 -4.21 -34.04
N GLU A 566 14.58 -5.17 -34.67
CA GLU A 566 15.23 -6.30 -35.37
C GLU A 566 15.70 -5.99 -36.81
N ARG A 567 15.39 -4.81 -37.36
CA ARG A 567 15.77 -4.44 -38.74
C ARG A 567 16.84 -3.35 -38.86
N GLN A 568 17.20 -2.66 -37.78
CA GLN A 568 18.23 -1.61 -37.84
C GLN A 568 19.65 -2.17 -38.07
N ASP A 569 19.94 -3.40 -37.65
CA ASP A 569 21.27 -4.01 -37.85
C ASP A 569 21.59 -4.40 -39.30
N LYS A 570 20.61 -4.34 -40.23
CA LYS A 570 20.84 -4.66 -41.66
C LYS A 570 20.80 -3.46 -42.60
N ILE A 571 20.46 -2.26 -42.12
CA ILE A 571 20.23 -1.08 -43.00
C ILE A 571 21.42 -0.11 -43.00
N PHE A 572 22.47 -0.34 -42.22
CA PHE A 572 23.67 0.51 -42.25
C PHE A 572 24.66 0.23 -43.39
N ASN A 573 24.36 -0.68 -44.32
CA ASN A 573 25.34 -1.12 -45.32
C ASN A 573 25.12 -0.65 -46.77
N ASN A 574 24.20 0.27 -47.07
CA ASN A 574 24.18 0.91 -48.39
C ASN A 574 23.58 2.32 -48.29
N GLY A 575 24.46 3.32 -48.14
CA GLY A 575 24.09 4.71 -48.01
C GLY A 575 23.16 5.19 -49.12
N LYS A 576 21.91 5.50 -48.74
CA LYS A 576 20.96 6.46 -49.34
C LYS A 576 19.66 6.45 -48.52
N ILE A 577 19.32 7.58 -47.90
CA ILE A 577 18.04 7.78 -47.20
C ILE A 577 17.06 8.39 -48.20
N ASN A 578 15.91 7.74 -48.41
CA ASN A 578 14.77 8.35 -49.09
C ASN A 578 13.91 9.10 -48.06
N ASP A 579 13.48 10.29 -48.45
CA ASP A 579 12.72 11.29 -47.68
C ASP A 579 11.31 10.81 -47.31
N TYR A 580 10.98 10.84 -46.02
CA TYR A 580 9.64 10.54 -45.48
C TYR A 580 9.20 11.67 -44.54
N SER A 581 8.92 12.83 -45.11
CA SER A 581 8.65 14.09 -44.41
C SER A 581 7.24 14.23 -43.79
N ASN A 582 6.42 13.17 -43.69
CA ASN A 582 5.04 13.32 -43.20
C ASN A 582 4.48 12.10 -42.42
N ILE A 583 5.12 11.70 -41.32
CA ILE A 583 4.52 10.78 -40.34
C ILE A 583 4.58 11.42 -38.94
N PRO A 584 3.45 11.74 -38.30
CA PRO A 584 3.47 12.25 -36.93
C PRO A 584 3.81 11.12 -35.96
N VAL A 585 5.01 11.16 -35.38
CA VAL A 585 5.45 10.22 -34.34
C VAL A 585 4.95 10.72 -32.98
N LEU A 586 4.02 9.98 -32.38
CA LEU A 586 3.62 10.15 -30.98
C LEU A 586 4.66 9.45 -30.09
N ILE A 587 5.65 10.21 -29.60
CA ILE A 587 6.62 9.70 -28.61
C ILE A 587 5.98 9.82 -27.22
N ASN A 588 5.64 8.68 -26.63
CA ASN A 588 5.25 8.59 -25.23
C ASN A 588 6.51 8.71 -24.35
N LEU A 589 6.82 9.92 -23.87
CA LEU A 589 7.95 10.16 -22.98
C LEU A 589 7.55 9.80 -21.53
N GLU A 590 7.46 8.51 -21.23
CA GLU A 590 7.70 8.05 -19.87
C GLU A 590 9.22 8.00 -19.64
N GLU A 591 9.64 8.65 -18.55
CA GLU A 591 11.00 8.85 -18.05
C GLU A 591 12.07 7.83 -18.49
N GLU A 592 12.84 8.13 -19.54
CA GLU A 592 14.22 7.66 -19.66
C GLU A 592 15.19 8.81 -19.86
N LYS A 593 16.05 8.97 -18.85
CA LYS A 593 17.13 9.94 -18.79
C LYS A 593 18.33 9.44 -19.60
N HIS A 594 18.72 10.27 -20.56
CA HIS A 594 20.09 10.58 -20.97
C HIS A 594 20.95 9.44 -21.52
N LYS A 595 20.99 9.36 -22.85
CA LYS A 595 22.23 9.11 -23.60
C LYS A 595 22.03 9.61 -25.04
N ILE A 596 22.64 10.74 -25.41
CA ILE A 596 23.71 10.94 -26.43
C ILE A 596 23.17 12.16 -27.26
N PHE A 597 23.87 13.20 -27.73
CA PHE A 597 25.03 13.31 -28.61
C PHE A 597 25.64 14.72 -28.46
N GLU A 598 26.95 14.78 -28.17
CA GLU A 598 27.78 15.89 -28.61
C GLU A 598 28.14 15.62 -30.07
N ASN A 599 27.92 16.64 -30.90
CA ASN A 599 28.41 16.84 -32.27
C ASN A 599 27.71 16.10 -33.45
N GLU A 600 27.41 16.96 -34.44
CA GLU A 600 27.25 16.78 -35.88
C GLU A 600 25.85 16.52 -36.49
N GLU A 601 25.46 17.53 -37.29
CA GLU A 601 24.49 17.64 -38.40
C GLU A 601 23.03 17.19 -38.21
N ILE A 602 22.17 18.21 -38.06
CA ILE A 602 20.71 18.14 -37.98
C ILE A 602 20.13 17.94 -39.39
N GLY A 603 19.62 16.73 -39.65
CA GLY A 603 18.66 16.44 -40.73
C GLY A 603 17.22 16.61 -40.24
N GLU A 604 16.34 17.05 -41.15
CA GLU A 604 15.06 17.72 -40.89
C GLU A 604 13.97 16.84 -40.24
N SER A 605 13.72 17.05 -38.94
CA SER A 605 12.40 16.95 -38.27
C SER A 605 12.55 17.38 -36.80
N ASN A 606 12.16 18.63 -36.50
CA ASN A 606 12.46 19.26 -35.20
C ASN A 606 11.28 19.18 -34.23
N ILE A 607 11.23 18.14 -33.39
CA ILE A 607 10.49 18.20 -32.12
C ILE A 607 11.45 18.79 -31.07
N ILE A 608 11.20 20.03 -30.62
CA ILE A 608 11.98 20.64 -29.52
C ILE A 608 11.14 20.64 -28.25
N THR A 609 11.56 19.89 -27.23
CA THR A 609 10.98 20.00 -25.88
C THR A 609 11.56 21.24 -25.19
N LEU A 610 10.82 22.36 -25.23
CA LEU A 610 11.25 23.64 -24.68
C LEU A 610 11.11 23.68 -23.15
N SER A 611 11.97 22.97 -22.43
CA SER A 611 12.00 23.01 -20.97
C SER A 611 12.72 24.25 -20.41
N ASN A 612 13.61 24.91 -21.18
CA ASN A 612 14.49 25.99 -20.68
C ASN A 612 14.65 27.24 -21.60
N LEU A 613 13.55 27.84 -22.08
CA LEU A 613 13.62 29.18 -22.71
C LEU A 613 13.71 30.29 -21.64
N GLU A 614 14.79 31.07 -21.66
CA GLU A 614 14.99 32.32 -20.90
C GLU A 614 14.89 33.54 -21.83
N GLU A 615 14.39 34.65 -21.28
CA GLU A 615 14.14 35.91 -21.99
C GLU A 615 15.47 36.57 -22.38
N GLY A 616 15.97 36.23 -23.57
CA GLY A 616 17.27 36.68 -24.08
C GLY A 616 17.91 35.77 -25.14
N LYS A 617 17.46 34.50 -25.26
CA LYS A 617 17.90 33.55 -26.30
C LYS A 617 16.90 33.35 -27.44
N SER A 618 16.05 34.35 -27.72
CA SER A 618 14.96 34.27 -28.72
C SER A 618 15.39 34.43 -30.19
N LYS A 619 16.68 34.32 -30.52
CA LYS A 619 17.18 34.65 -31.87
C LYS A 619 17.40 33.47 -32.82
N ILE A 620 16.91 32.27 -32.50
CA ILE A 620 17.05 31.10 -33.38
C ILE A 620 15.70 30.40 -33.54
N LEU A 621 14.78 31.00 -34.28
CA LEU A 621 13.64 30.31 -34.88
C LEU A 621 13.27 31.08 -36.16
N LYS A 622 13.79 30.67 -37.30
CA LYS A 622 13.51 31.31 -38.60
C LYS A 622 12.58 30.48 -39.51
N ASN A 623 12.21 29.26 -39.13
CA ASN A 623 11.38 28.38 -39.94
C ASN A 623 10.15 27.88 -39.16
N GLU A 624 9.07 27.63 -39.91
CA GLU A 624 7.76 27.21 -39.41
C GLU A 624 7.86 25.92 -38.59
N LEU A 625 7.24 25.91 -37.41
CA LEU A 625 7.16 24.75 -36.51
C LEU A 625 5.69 24.34 -36.40
N ASP A 626 5.39 23.06 -36.60
CA ASP A 626 4.00 22.58 -36.57
C ASP A 626 3.46 22.32 -35.14
N ILE A 627 4.30 22.00 -34.15
CA ILE A 627 3.82 21.66 -32.78
C ILE A 627 4.81 22.11 -31.70
N ILE A 628 4.31 22.82 -30.68
CA ILE A 628 5.06 23.18 -29.46
C ILE A 628 4.35 22.57 -28.24
N ILE A 629 5.02 21.67 -27.52
CA ILE A 629 4.49 21.07 -26.29
C ILE A 629 4.95 21.91 -25.10
N LEU A 630 4.01 22.60 -24.45
CA LEU A 630 4.26 23.38 -23.24
C LEU A 630 4.06 22.51 -22.01
N SER A 631 5.09 22.40 -21.18
CA SER A 631 4.99 21.72 -19.88
C SER A 631 4.35 22.58 -18.78
N LYS A 632 4.20 23.91 -19.00
CA LYS A 632 3.62 24.85 -18.02
C LYS A 632 2.82 26.00 -18.67
N PRO A 633 1.66 26.41 -18.11
CA PRO A 633 0.80 27.48 -18.64
C PRO A 633 1.46 28.86 -18.69
N ASP A 634 2.33 29.17 -17.73
CA ASP A 634 2.88 30.49 -17.41
C ASP A 634 3.91 31.02 -18.43
N LYS A 635 4.24 30.24 -19.48
CA LYS A 635 5.14 30.66 -20.58
C LYS A 635 4.43 31.02 -21.89
N ILE A 636 3.09 31.01 -21.91
CA ILE A 636 2.29 31.31 -23.09
C ILE A 636 2.53 32.74 -23.61
N ASP A 637 2.73 33.72 -22.72
CA ASP A 637 2.88 35.12 -23.12
C ASP A 637 4.22 35.41 -23.82
N ILE A 638 5.23 34.53 -23.66
CA ILE A 638 6.49 34.60 -24.41
C ILE A 638 6.28 34.17 -25.87
N LEU A 639 5.44 33.15 -26.11
CA LEU A 639 5.14 32.64 -27.45
C LEU A 639 4.24 33.56 -28.26
N LYS A 640 3.31 34.28 -27.62
CA LYS A 640 2.46 35.28 -28.30
C LYS A 640 3.26 36.44 -28.92
N LYS A 641 4.46 36.73 -28.43
CA LYS A 641 5.34 37.78 -28.99
C LYS A 641 6.10 37.33 -30.24
N ILE A 642 6.08 36.04 -30.58
CA ILE A 642 6.69 35.49 -31.78
C ILE A 642 5.61 35.46 -32.87
N SER A 643 5.52 36.53 -33.66
CA SER A 643 4.50 36.67 -34.70
C SER A 643 4.75 35.71 -35.86
N ASN A 644 3.68 35.00 -36.27
CA ASN A 644 3.49 34.24 -37.52
C ASN A 644 3.63 32.70 -37.48
N VAL A 645 3.36 32.02 -36.36
CA VAL A 645 3.23 30.55 -36.35
C VAL A 645 1.89 30.12 -35.78
N LYS A 646 1.19 29.17 -36.43
CA LYS A 646 -0.01 28.50 -35.89
C LYS A 646 0.44 27.51 -34.82
N ILE A 647 0.08 27.74 -33.56
CA ILE A 647 0.50 26.89 -32.44
C ILE A 647 -0.71 26.10 -31.91
N GLY A 648 -0.63 24.77 -31.93
CA GLY A 648 -1.51 23.90 -31.16
C GLY A 648 -0.97 23.70 -29.74
N ILE A 649 -1.72 24.08 -28.72
CA ILE A 649 -1.32 23.95 -27.30
C ILE A 649 -2.05 22.77 -26.68
N TYR A 650 -1.31 21.77 -26.22
CA TYR A 650 -1.86 20.64 -25.45
C TYR A 650 -1.45 20.76 -23.99
N TYR A 651 -2.44 20.76 -23.09
CA TYR A 651 -2.24 20.67 -21.65
C TYR A 651 -2.30 19.21 -21.22
N ILE A 652 -1.28 18.76 -20.50
CA ILE A 652 -1.32 17.49 -19.78
C ILE A 652 -1.64 17.84 -18.33
N ASN A 653 -2.81 17.43 -17.84
CA ASN A 653 -3.27 17.69 -16.47
C ASN A 653 -2.94 16.50 -15.56
#